data_AF-A0A9E0YZM9-F1
#
_entry.id   AF-A0A9E0YZM9-F1
#
_cell.length_a   1.000
_cell.length_b   1.000
_cell.length_c   1.000
_cell.angle_alpha   90.00
_cell.angle_beta   90.00
_cell.angle_gamma   90.00
#
_symmetry.space_group_name_H-M   'P 1'
#
loop_
_entity.id
_entity.type
_entity.pdbx_description
1 polymer ?
#
loop_
_entity_poly.entity_id
_entity_poly.type
_entity_poly.pdbx_seq_one_letter_code
_entity_poly.pdbx_strand_id
1 'polypeptide(L)'
;MKKYLKGKNVLAAILCATLMLGIVPFTVFAANTDENLYTKNQISTSVQYLNQERTQAEITYSVPIEPQDPVNVIFLVDASKTGENSKNEVVELIMGHGDGVNLMYKYGTKNNVNIISYASDVQETGFINSKEELQKYSSIETMLGEANEAVALEKAASAVQQAHEMNGNPTVVVWALGSSFNKEAEVDEQLKALNQVLSENDAFITYQMTDTPSATLQNYATKFIPAGETDEISAAYAYTTGSDYEWGMLNDLEAIVHDHYQNADFTLNLADGQTMITSIDEVNAKALILGQRWTGYVAAEITENGKGVQVHMDKLCSGDTLLITAKVTLDPNTAGPETVFEGQDILLKNSMYAGLFDEKTNDITLHFPAVELNKGERMITYRLGDDGTVSGSAPGIQTAASGEPVTIASADGISKTGYTFGGWIVAEGEHVGERYAANEAIAMPDYDLVLEPAWGYVGVEVEVGQAVAPVTQNQIMEIPGQMQALDFSQIFVNDTKIGNTVHTITFLDELLEYVEDPTPTDSNKVIVKGRSEIVYARNIGAPGNSVIAYIVADHQNGYDMYISAEGGVKASSRCLSLFAAFDPVSQKYVLDGWNQNLHTVDFNNQFDTSTATELGMLFYNCTSLKEVKGIENLDVSNVTVLQSLFYGCSSLVSMDLSAWDTSSVTNASYLFANCTSLQDVQLHWDQTDTQNFITIQNMFQKCKSLVSMEDSGVEDWVLPNVTEARSFFWQCTNLQTVDLSKWNPQNIVNLQFFFYECHNLQSFRMEGWNVPTLKSLQQTFANCYQLEVIDLSSWSNINSLDDLYAAFSSCSNLKTLKIPNIKSGYKDMFFWCTFDYLDSLQYMDISGWVLDGSNSVSTSEIWGNSWPSGQVTIIADNWEVTADDILTDAENLNLIWNIGTKSFSANYWNLNNTRQDLSAASDWLISNITELKGWSGLSGVTSMEGMLKGQSRLERVSITE
;
A
#
# COMPACT_ATOMS: atom_id res chain seq x y z
N MET A 1 -20.58 -22.94 41.12
CA MET A 1 -19.57 -22.40 40.18
C MET A 1 -18.17 -22.15 40.78
N LYS A 2 -17.82 -22.71 41.95
CA LYS A 2 -16.46 -22.65 42.54
C LYS A 2 -15.82 -24.04 42.76
N LYS A 3 -16.27 -25.06 42.02
CA LYS A 3 -15.79 -26.45 42.14
C LYS A 3 -15.38 -27.12 40.81
N TYR A 4 -15.39 -26.39 39.68
CA TYR A 4 -15.04 -26.92 38.35
C TYR A 4 -13.66 -26.47 37.82
N LEU A 5 -12.83 -25.83 38.65
CA LEU A 5 -11.56 -25.20 38.22
C LEU A 5 -10.28 -26.00 38.57
N LYS A 6 -10.37 -27.25 39.04
CA LYS A 6 -9.18 -28.04 39.46
C LYS A 6 -8.67 -29.09 38.46
N GLY A 7 -9.30 -29.22 37.28
CA GLY A 7 -8.89 -30.21 36.27
C GLY A 7 -7.95 -29.72 35.17
N LYS A 8 -7.89 -28.41 34.88
CA LYS A 8 -7.11 -27.88 33.74
C LYS A 8 -5.64 -27.57 34.06
N ASN A 9 -5.27 -27.39 35.32
CA ASN A 9 -3.89 -27.00 35.69
C ASN A 9 -2.90 -28.16 35.76
N VAL A 10 -3.37 -29.42 35.79
CA VAL A 10 -2.47 -30.58 35.75
C VAL A 10 -2.03 -30.89 34.33
N LEU A 11 -2.90 -30.71 33.33
CA LEU A 11 -2.54 -30.92 31.93
C LEU A 11 -1.56 -29.85 31.44
N ALA A 12 -1.76 -28.58 31.84
CA ALA A 12 -0.84 -27.49 31.53
C ALA A 12 0.52 -27.66 32.23
N ALA A 13 0.55 -28.15 33.47
CA ALA A 13 1.80 -28.43 34.17
C ALA A 13 2.54 -29.64 33.57
N ILE A 14 1.84 -30.66 33.08
CA ILE A 14 2.44 -31.78 32.35
C ILE A 14 2.98 -31.30 30.99
N LEU A 15 2.23 -30.45 30.26
CA LEU A 15 2.69 -29.87 28.99
C LEU A 15 3.94 -28.99 29.17
N CYS A 16 3.97 -28.12 30.19
CA CYS A 16 5.13 -27.30 30.50
C CYS A 16 6.34 -28.14 30.96
N ALA A 17 6.10 -29.23 31.70
CA ALA A 17 7.16 -30.15 32.09
C ALA A 17 7.71 -30.95 30.90
N THR A 18 6.88 -31.32 29.92
CA THR A 18 7.34 -31.98 28.69
C THR A 18 8.06 -31.01 27.73
N LEU A 19 7.65 -29.74 27.70
CA LEU A 19 8.30 -28.68 26.93
C LEU A 19 9.68 -28.30 27.52
N MET A 20 9.82 -28.26 28.85
CA MET A 20 11.12 -28.03 29.50
C MET A 20 12.09 -29.21 29.40
N LEU A 21 11.60 -30.41 29.10
CA LEU A 21 12.43 -31.63 28.96
C LEU A 21 12.80 -31.97 27.51
N GLY A 22 12.36 -31.18 26.52
CA GLY A 22 12.75 -31.34 25.11
C GLY A 22 12.30 -32.65 24.45
N ILE A 23 11.17 -33.24 24.89
CA ILE A 23 10.74 -34.58 24.46
C ILE A 23 9.83 -34.53 23.20
N VAL A 24 9.61 -33.36 22.58
CA VAL A 24 8.86 -33.28 21.31
C VAL A 24 9.53 -32.25 20.36
N PRO A 25 9.86 -32.60 19.10
CA PRO A 25 10.34 -31.64 18.09
C PRO A 25 9.23 -30.69 17.62
N PHE A 26 9.55 -29.42 17.44
CA PHE A 26 8.67 -28.32 17.02
C PHE A 26 8.48 -28.23 15.48
N THR A 27 8.26 -29.35 14.79
CA THR A 27 8.09 -29.34 13.32
C THR A 27 6.69 -29.73 12.84
N VAL A 28 5.67 -29.59 13.68
CA VAL A 28 4.28 -29.75 13.23
C VAL A 28 3.58 -28.42 13.51
N PHE A 29 2.97 -27.84 12.47
CA PHE A 29 2.35 -26.50 12.39
C PHE A 29 3.23 -25.36 11.84
N ALA A 30 3.85 -25.58 10.69
CA ALA A 30 4.00 -24.51 9.70
C ALA A 30 3.32 -25.01 8.41
N ALA A 31 2.11 -24.50 8.14
CA ALA A 31 1.55 -24.61 6.81
C ALA A 31 2.32 -23.62 5.93
N ASN A 32 3.02 -24.11 4.91
CA ASN A 32 3.60 -23.28 3.85
C ASN A 32 2.52 -22.36 3.30
N THR A 33 2.84 -21.07 3.18
CA THR A 33 2.16 -20.16 2.26
C THR A 33 3.23 -19.73 1.27
N ASP A 34 3.32 -20.43 0.14
CA ASP A 34 4.15 -20.02 -1.00
C ASP A 34 3.57 -18.73 -1.61
N GLU A 35 4.21 -17.58 -1.36
CA GLU A 35 4.01 -16.34 -2.11
C GLU A 35 5.24 -16.07 -2.96
N ASN A 36 5.33 -16.71 -4.13
CA ASN A 36 6.32 -16.37 -5.16
C ASN A 36 5.72 -16.58 -6.57
N LEU A 37 4.60 -15.89 -6.83
CA LEU A 37 3.77 -16.14 -8.03
C LEU A 37 3.78 -15.00 -9.06
N TYR A 38 4.57 -13.93 -8.87
CA TYR A 38 4.45 -12.69 -9.66
C TYR A 38 5.54 -12.44 -10.72
N THR A 39 6.47 -13.38 -10.96
CA THR A 39 7.57 -13.18 -11.92
C THR A 39 7.57 -14.15 -13.10
N LYS A 40 6.53 -14.96 -13.26
CA LYS A 40 6.33 -15.73 -14.48
C LYS A 40 5.28 -15.03 -15.33
N ASN A 41 5.64 -14.59 -16.54
CA ASN A 41 4.68 -14.19 -17.59
C ASN A 41 3.86 -15.39 -18.14
N GLN A 42 3.73 -16.46 -17.35
CA GLN A 42 3.11 -17.72 -17.72
C GLN A 42 2.43 -18.33 -16.50
N ILE A 43 1.36 -19.07 -16.75
CA ILE A 43 0.62 -19.80 -15.71
C ILE A 43 1.56 -20.78 -15.01
N SER A 44 1.53 -20.81 -13.68
CA SER A 44 2.38 -21.70 -12.86
C SER A 44 1.58 -22.47 -11.82
N THR A 45 2.12 -23.62 -11.38
CA THR A 45 1.50 -24.53 -10.41
C THR A 45 2.38 -24.79 -9.20
N SER A 46 1.76 -25.01 -8.04
CA SER A 46 2.38 -25.57 -6.84
C SER A 46 1.50 -26.63 -6.17
N VAL A 47 2.11 -27.56 -5.44
CA VAL A 47 1.45 -28.65 -4.69
C VAL A 47 1.98 -28.68 -3.27
N GLN A 48 1.07 -28.72 -2.29
CA GLN A 48 1.40 -28.86 -0.87
C GLN A 48 0.64 -30.03 -0.25
N TYR A 49 1.33 -31.02 0.31
CA TYR A 49 0.67 -32.07 1.11
C TYR A 49 0.31 -31.52 2.50
N LEU A 50 -0.96 -31.64 2.89
CA LEU A 50 -1.49 -31.03 4.10
C LEU A 50 -1.33 -31.90 5.35
N ASN A 51 -0.91 -33.16 5.19
CA ASN A 51 -0.67 -34.08 6.30
C ASN A 51 0.42 -35.12 6.00
N GLN A 52 1.04 -35.66 7.07
CA GLN A 52 2.13 -36.65 6.98
C GLN A 52 1.69 -37.96 6.29
N GLU A 53 0.43 -38.35 6.46
CA GLU A 53 -0.15 -39.56 5.86
C GLU A 53 -0.41 -39.42 4.35
N ARG A 54 -0.23 -38.22 3.77
CA ARG A 54 -0.50 -37.89 2.36
C ARG A 54 -1.88 -38.36 1.91
N THR A 55 -2.86 -38.09 2.76
CA THR A 55 -4.28 -38.27 2.46
C THR A 55 -4.94 -36.96 2.05
N GLN A 56 -4.23 -35.83 2.14
CA GLN A 56 -4.71 -34.51 1.72
C GLN A 56 -3.60 -33.68 1.05
N ALA A 57 -3.95 -32.93 0.01
CA ALA A 57 -3.07 -31.97 -0.65
C ALA A 57 -3.83 -30.70 -1.10
N GLU A 58 -3.11 -29.60 -1.30
CA GLU A 58 -3.60 -28.38 -1.93
C GLU A 58 -2.81 -28.12 -3.22
N ILE A 59 -3.53 -27.81 -4.29
CA ILE A 59 -2.98 -27.50 -5.62
C ILE A 59 -3.32 -26.05 -5.93
N THR A 60 -2.33 -25.25 -6.31
CA THR A 60 -2.51 -23.82 -6.62
C THR A 60 -2.03 -23.51 -8.03
N TYR A 61 -2.88 -22.87 -8.84
CA TYR A 61 -2.52 -22.23 -10.10
C TYR A 61 -2.43 -20.71 -9.91
N SER A 62 -1.38 -20.09 -10.46
CA SER A 62 -1.27 -18.64 -10.61
C SER A 62 -1.31 -18.25 -12.06
N VAL A 63 -2.22 -17.35 -12.41
CA VAL A 63 -2.52 -16.90 -13.77
C VAL A 63 -2.32 -15.38 -13.85
N PRO A 64 -1.18 -14.89 -14.38
CA PRO A 64 -1.00 -13.45 -14.60
C PRO A 64 -1.89 -12.96 -15.74
N ILE A 65 -2.53 -11.80 -15.59
CA ILE A 65 -3.34 -11.16 -16.63
C ILE A 65 -2.44 -10.25 -17.48
N GLU A 66 -2.40 -10.47 -18.80
CA GLU A 66 -1.53 -9.74 -19.72
C GLU A 66 -1.85 -8.23 -19.76
N PRO A 67 -0.84 -7.34 -19.78
CA PRO A 67 -1.05 -5.90 -19.87
C PRO A 67 -1.35 -5.41 -21.30
N GLN A 68 -2.12 -4.33 -21.43
CA GLN A 68 -2.41 -3.67 -22.71
C GLN A 68 -1.35 -2.66 -23.16
N ASP A 69 -1.40 -2.32 -24.46
CA ASP A 69 -0.56 -1.28 -25.05
C ASP A 69 -0.95 0.12 -24.53
N PRO A 70 0.02 1.03 -24.28
CA PRO A 70 -0.25 2.39 -23.80
C PRO A 70 -1.09 3.22 -24.79
N VAL A 71 -1.94 4.12 -24.30
CA VAL A 71 -2.65 5.13 -25.11
C VAL A 71 -2.14 6.55 -24.85
N ASN A 72 -2.38 7.46 -25.80
CA ASN A 72 -2.20 8.89 -25.60
C ASN A 72 -3.53 9.52 -25.20
N VAL A 73 -3.57 10.35 -24.16
CA VAL A 73 -4.77 11.04 -23.68
C VAL A 73 -4.55 12.54 -23.77
N ILE A 74 -5.44 13.24 -24.45
CA ILE A 74 -5.38 14.70 -24.63
C ILE A 74 -6.65 15.30 -24.04
N PHE A 75 -6.52 16.04 -22.95
CA PHE A 75 -7.61 16.81 -22.37
C PHE A 75 -7.67 18.20 -23.00
N LEU A 76 -8.82 18.58 -23.54
CA LEU A 76 -9.13 19.92 -24.00
C LEU A 76 -10.12 20.55 -23.01
N VAL A 77 -9.71 21.60 -22.29
CA VAL A 77 -10.44 22.11 -21.12
C VAL A 77 -10.76 23.59 -21.28
N ASP A 78 -12.05 23.95 -21.23
CA ASP A 78 -12.48 25.35 -21.18
C ASP A 78 -12.11 25.97 -19.83
N ALA A 79 -11.05 26.75 -19.81
CA ALA A 79 -10.55 27.45 -18.62
C ALA A 79 -11.07 28.89 -18.51
N SER A 80 -12.01 29.30 -19.37
CA SER A 80 -12.67 30.60 -19.26
C SER A 80 -13.60 30.65 -18.03
N LYS A 81 -14.13 31.84 -17.72
CA LYS A 81 -15.09 31.98 -16.62
C LYS A 81 -16.38 31.17 -16.84
N THR A 82 -16.79 30.94 -18.10
CA THR A 82 -17.97 30.10 -18.42
C THR A 82 -17.67 28.60 -18.37
N GLY A 83 -16.39 28.21 -18.46
CA GLY A 83 -15.91 26.83 -18.36
C GLY A 83 -15.57 26.39 -16.94
N GLU A 84 -15.65 27.29 -15.95
CA GLU A 84 -15.10 27.08 -14.60
C GLU A 84 -15.57 25.78 -13.92
N ASN A 85 -16.86 25.43 -14.03
CA ASN A 85 -17.38 24.20 -13.47
C ASN A 85 -16.81 22.96 -14.17
N SER A 86 -16.86 22.91 -15.51
CA SER A 86 -16.28 21.81 -16.30
C SER A 86 -14.78 21.63 -16.05
N LYS A 87 -14.06 22.74 -15.92
CA LYS A 87 -12.64 22.75 -15.58
C LYS A 87 -12.39 22.15 -14.20
N ASN A 88 -13.21 22.50 -13.21
CA ASN A 88 -13.09 21.94 -11.86
C ASN A 88 -13.37 20.44 -11.87
N GLU A 89 -14.37 19.95 -12.61
CA GLU A 89 -14.62 18.49 -12.72
C GLU A 89 -13.47 17.74 -13.40
N VAL A 90 -12.80 18.34 -14.40
CA VAL A 90 -11.59 17.75 -14.98
C VAL A 90 -10.45 17.71 -13.96
N VAL A 91 -10.31 18.75 -13.14
CA VAL A 91 -9.32 18.76 -12.05
C VAL A 91 -9.68 17.74 -10.98
N GLU A 92 -10.94 17.56 -10.61
CA GLU A 92 -11.40 16.53 -9.65
C GLU A 92 -11.20 15.11 -10.21
N LEU A 93 -11.44 14.88 -11.51
CA LEU A 93 -11.14 13.59 -12.15
C LEU A 93 -9.64 13.29 -12.13
N ILE A 94 -8.79 14.29 -12.41
CA ILE A 94 -7.33 14.11 -12.47
C ILE A 94 -6.75 14.04 -11.05
N MET A 95 -7.24 14.84 -10.08
CA MET A 95 -6.56 15.13 -8.81
C MET A 95 -7.39 14.83 -7.55
N GLY A 96 -8.71 14.64 -7.68
CA GLY A 96 -9.69 14.54 -6.59
C GLY A 96 -10.14 13.13 -6.24
N HIS A 97 -11.43 12.97 -5.94
CA HIS A 97 -12.08 11.72 -5.48
C HIS A 97 -12.06 10.55 -6.50
N GLY A 98 -11.84 10.86 -7.77
CA GLY A 98 -11.66 9.86 -8.83
C GLY A 98 -10.22 9.38 -8.85
N ASP A 99 -10.01 8.06 -8.86
CA ASP A 99 -8.69 7.46 -9.03
C ASP A 99 -8.04 7.77 -10.42
N GLY A 100 -8.38 8.85 -11.13
CA GLY A 100 -8.04 9.11 -12.54
C GLY A 100 -6.53 9.18 -12.83
N VAL A 101 -5.72 9.79 -11.97
CA VAL A 101 -4.25 9.72 -12.09
C VAL A 101 -3.73 8.28 -11.88
N ASN A 102 -4.34 7.52 -10.97
CA ASN A 102 -4.03 6.10 -10.82
C ASN A 102 -4.50 5.34 -12.06
N LEU A 103 -5.66 5.64 -12.61
CA LEU A 103 -6.21 4.99 -13.79
C LEU A 103 -5.29 5.17 -15.01
N MET A 104 -4.76 6.38 -15.20
CA MET A 104 -3.85 6.71 -16.31
C MET A 104 -2.43 6.15 -16.15
N TYR A 105 -1.92 5.93 -14.93
CA TYR A 105 -0.50 5.59 -14.70
C TYR A 105 -0.22 4.35 -13.83
N LYS A 106 -1.25 3.69 -13.32
CA LYS A 106 -1.16 2.41 -12.60
C LYS A 106 -1.32 1.24 -13.58
N TYR A 107 -0.95 0.03 -13.17
CA TYR A 107 -0.99 -1.20 -13.99
C TYR A 107 -0.01 -1.22 -15.18
N GLY A 108 1.03 -0.40 -15.16
CA GLY A 108 2.15 -0.51 -16.10
C GLY A 108 1.91 0.05 -17.50
N THR A 109 0.73 0.64 -17.76
CA THR A 109 0.34 1.20 -19.07
C THR A 109 1.19 2.40 -19.48
N LYS A 110 1.68 3.24 -18.55
CA LYS A 110 2.55 4.41 -18.86
C LYS A 110 1.98 5.32 -19.97
N ASN A 111 0.70 5.64 -19.88
CA ASN A 111 0.03 6.49 -20.86
C ASN A 111 0.68 7.88 -20.97
N ASN A 112 0.55 8.54 -22.12
CA ASN A 112 1.04 9.91 -22.29
C ASN A 112 -0.14 10.88 -22.22
N VAL A 113 -0.11 11.83 -21.29
CA VAL A 113 -1.23 12.75 -21.02
C VAL A 113 -0.83 14.18 -21.40
N ASN A 114 -1.65 14.87 -22.18
CA ASN A 114 -1.46 16.29 -22.50
C ASN A 114 -2.72 17.08 -22.11
N ILE A 115 -2.56 18.19 -21.39
CA ILE A 115 -3.67 19.06 -20.99
C ILE A 115 -3.55 20.38 -21.76
N ILE A 116 -4.58 20.70 -22.55
CA ILE A 116 -4.72 21.93 -23.31
C ILE A 116 -5.87 22.73 -22.69
N SER A 117 -5.54 23.80 -21.97
CA SER A 117 -6.50 24.69 -21.32
C SER A 117 -6.67 25.98 -22.13
N TYR A 118 -7.91 26.46 -22.31
CA TYR A 118 -8.16 27.61 -23.19
C TYR A 118 -9.21 28.59 -22.68
N ALA A 119 -9.01 29.87 -22.99
CA ALA A 119 -9.99 30.95 -22.92
C ALA A 119 -9.79 31.89 -24.12
N SER A 120 -9.44 33.18 -23.93
CA SER A 120 -8.99 34.02 -25.05
C SER A 120 -7.58 33.67 -25.54
N ASP A 121 -6.77 33.08 -24.66
CA ASP A 121 -5.45 32.50 -24.94
C ASP A 121 -5.48 30.97 -24.69
N VAL A 122 -4.42 30.25 -25.06
CA VAL A 122 -4.28 28.80 -24.86
C VAL A 122 -2.99 28.47 -24.11
N GLN A 123 -3.08 27.55 -23.14
CA GLN A 123 -1.95 26.95 -22.42
C GLN A 123 -1.94 25.43 -22.64
N GLU A 124 -0.75 24.85 -22.74
CA GLU A 124 -0.55 23.44 -23.03
C GLU A 124 0.60 22.90 -22.17
N THR A 125 0.41 21.72 -21.58
CA THR A 125 1.42 21.08 -20.72
C THR A 125 2.49 20.33 -21.50
N GLY A 126 2.19 19.91 -22.73
CA GLY A 126 2.94 18.87 -23.42
C GLY A 126 2.60 17.48 -22.87
N PHE A 127 3.14 16.43 -23.51
CA PHE A 127 2.91 15.05 -23.10
C PHE A 127 3.69 14.70 -21.83
N ILE A 128 2.94 14.48 -20.77
CA ILE A 128 3.36 14.02 -19.46
C ILE A 128 3.33 12.48 -19.48
N ASN A 129 4.36 11.82 -18.96
CA ASN A 129 4.45 10.35 -18.94
C ASN A 129 4.69 9.78 -17.53
N SER A 130 4.53 10.62 -16.51
CA SER A 130 4.68 10.21 -15.11
C SER A 130 3.56 10.76 -14.25
N LYS A 131 3.13 9.92 -13.30
CA LYS A 131 2.15 10.28 -12.28
C LYS A 131 2.59 11.51 -11.51
N GLU A 132 3.86 11.58 -11.10
CA GLU A 132 4.39 12.68 -10.28
C GLU A 132 4.40 14.02 -11.01
N GLU A 133 4.53 14.01 -12.33
CA GLU A 133 4.46 15.22 -13.15
C GLU A 133 3.03 15.65 -13.41
N LEU A 134 2.11 14.71 -13.69
CA LEU A 134 0.69 15.04 -13.84
C LEU A 134 0.12 15.61 -12.54
N GLN A 135 0.54 15.08 -11.39
CA GLN A 135 0.17 15.59 -10.07
C GLN A 135 0.64 17.02 -9.77
N LYS A 136 1.55 17.61 -10.56
CA LYS A 136 1.93 19.02 -10.39
C LYS A 136 0.86 19.98 -10.92
N TYR A 137 -0.08 19.48 -11.73
CA TYR A 137 -1.20 20.23 -12.27
C TYR A 137 -2.43 20.12 -11.36
N SER A 138 -2.23 20.37 -10.05
CA SER A 138 -3.27 20.32 -9.00
C SER A 138 -4.34 21.40 -9.12
N SER A 139 -4.23 22.26 -10.13
CA SER A 139 -5.19 23.30 -10.43
C SER A 139 -4.97 23.77 -11.86
N ILE A 140 -6.04 23.89 -12.64
CA ILE A 140 -6.07 24.64 -13.90
C ILE A 140 -6.54 26.06 -13.56
N GLU A 141 -5.70 27.07 -13.83
CA GLU A 141 -6.02 28.47 -13.54
C GLU A 141 -7.16 28.96 -14.44
N THR A 142 -8.10 29.71 -13.86
CA THR A 142 -9.14 30.39 -14.65
C THR A 142 -8.50 31.53 -15.45
N MET A 143 -8.66 31.48 -16.77
CA MET A 143 -8.06 32.43 -17.71
C MET A 143 -9.02 33.58 -18.03
N LEU A 144 -8.47 34.75 -18.33
CA LEU A 144 -9.25 35.94 -18.73
C LEU A 144 -9.78 35.80 -20.16
N GLY A 145 -10.93 36.42 -20.44
CA GLY A 145 -11.52 36.49 -21.78
C GLY A 145 -12.55 35.39 -22.08
N GLU A 146 -13.21 35.53 -23.24
CA GLU A 146 -14.17 34.53 -23.73
C GLU A 146 -13.44 33.31 -24.32
N ALA A 147 -14.01 32.12 -24.15
CA ALA A 147 -13.48 30.89 -24.72
C ALA A 147 -13.34 30.99 -26.25
N ASN A 148 -12.21 30.49 -26.77
CA ASN A 148 -11.91 30.44 -28.19
C ASN A 148 -11.73 28.99 -28.65
N GLU A 149 -12.86 28.32 -28.85
CA GLU A 149 -12.94 26.90 -29.19
C GLU A 149 -12.23 26.58 -30.52
N ALA A 150 -12.18 27.51 -31.47
CA ALA A 150 -11.49 27.31 -32.75
C ALA A 150 -9.97 27.13 -32.55
N VAL A 151 -9.33 27.99 -31.76
CA VAL A 151 -7.89 27.89 -31.50
C VAL A 151 -7.57 26.66 -30.64
N ALA A 152 -8.46 26.31 -29.71
CA ALA A 152 -8.36 25.10 -28.91
C ALA A 152 -8.35 23.83 -29.78
N LEU A 153 -9.25 23.73 -30.75
CA LEU A 153 -9.33 22.61 -31.69
C LEU A 153 -8.12 22.54 -32.65
N GLU A 154 -7.59 23.68 -33.11
CA GLU A 154 -6.35 23.71 -33.90
C GLU A 154 -5.16 23.14 -33.10
N LYS A 155 -5.12 23.43 -31.80
CA LYS A 155 -4.11 22.89 -30.88
C LYS A 155 -4.29 21.40 -30.62
N ALA A 156 -5.52 20.94 -30.39
CA ALA A 156 -5.82 19.52 -30.26
C ALA A 156 -5.40 18.73 -31.51
N ALA A 157 -5.71 19.21 -32.71
CA ALA A 157 -5.31 18.55 -33.95
C ALA A 157 -3.77 18.47 -34.10
N SER A 158 -3.06 19.51 -33.67
CA SER A 158 -1.59 19.52 -33.65
C SER A 158 -1.02 18.53 -32.64
N ALA A 159 -1.63 18.43 -31.45
CA ALA A 159 -1.23 17.50 -30.40
C ALA A 159 -1.47 16.04 -30.80
N VAL A 160 -2.56 15.73 -31.51
CA VAL A 160 -2.81 14.40 -32.08
C VAL A 160 -1.72 14.01 -33.09
N GLN A 161 -1.37 14.90 -34.01
CA GLN A 161 -0.27 14.65 -34.95
C GLN A 161 1.06 14.40 -34.22
N GLN A 162 1.36 15.20 -33.20
CA GLN A 162 2.54 15.02 -32.37
C GLN A 162 2.54 13.67 -31.64
N ALA A 163 1.38 13.22 -31.13
CA ALA A 163 1.23 11.92 -30.48
C ALA A 163 1.55 10.77 -31.45
N HIS A 164 0.99 10.81 -32.66
CA HIS A 164 1.25 9.81 -33.71
C HIS A 164 2.71 9.80 -34.16
N GLU A 165 3.37 10.95 -34.24
CA GLU A 165 4.80 11.05 -34.53
C GLU A 165 5.68 10.53 -33.38
N MET A 166 5.22 10.68 -32.13
CA MET A 166 5.96 10.31 -30.93
C MET A 166 6.03 8.79 -30.73
N ASN A 167 4.89 8.09 -30.85
CA ASN A 167 4.82 6.65 -30.58
C ASN A 167 3.88 5.87 -31.50
N GLY A 168 2.94 6.53 -32.19
CA GLY A 168 1.96 5.86 -33.04
C GLY A 168 0.87 5.11 -32.26
N ASN A 169 0.78 5.32 -30.95
CA ASN A 169 -0.24 4.71 -30.10
C ASN A 169 -1.62 5.33 -30.38
N PRO A 170 -2.70 4.58 -30.12
CA PRO A 170 -4.06 5.12 -30.08
C PRO A 170 -4.14 6.41 -29.26
N THR A 171 -4.85 7.41 -29.78
CA THR A 171 -4.98 8.73 -29.17
C THR A 171 -6.45 9.04 -28.87
N VAL A 172 -6.71 9.41 -27.62
CA VAL A 172 -8.02 9.86 -27.14
C VAL A 172 -7.97 11.34 -26.88
N VAL A 173 -8.90 12.08 -27.49
CA VAL A 173 -9.14 13.49 -27.22
C VAL A 173 -10.41 13.61 -26.40
N VAL A 174 -10.29 14.07 -25.15
CA VAL A 174 -11.40 14.32 -24.25
C VAL A 174 -11.63 15.83 -24.18
N TRP A 175 -12.76 16.29 -24.70
CA TRP A 175 -13.12 17.70 -24.69
C TRP A 175 -14.16 18.00 -23.61
N ALA A 176 -13.71 18.71 -22.58
CA ALA A 176 -14.54 19.15 -21.47
C ALA A 176 -15.00 20.61 -21.67
N LEU A 177 -16.29 20.76 -21.98
CA LEU A 177 -16.97 22.03 -22.22
C LEU A 177 -17.86 22.42 -21.03
N GLY A 178 -17.84 23.71 -20.71
CA GLY A 178 -18.77 24.33 -19.77
C GLY A 178 -20.22 24.42 -20.27
N SER A 179 -21.01 25.27 -19.63
CA SER A 179 -22.45 25.39 -19.92
C SER A 179 -22.79 26.10 -21.23
N SER A 180 -21.80 26.65 -21.93
CA SER A 180 -21.99 27.35 -23.21
C SER A 180 -20.93 26.96 -24.24
N PHE A 181 -21.37 26.62 -25.46
CA PHE A 181 -20.51 26.42 -26.62
C PHE A 181 -20.53 27.73 -27.44
N ASN A 182 -19.62 28.64 -27.13
CA ASN A 182 -19.80 30.07 -27.42
C ASN A 182 -19.73 30.39 -28.92
N LYS A 183 -18.89 29.68 -29.67
CA LYS A 183 -18.65 29.90 -31.10
C LYS A 183 -18.89 28.68 -31.98
N GLU A 184 -19.91 27.89 -31.66
CA GLU A 184 -20.24 26.64 -32.38
C GLU A 184 -20.33 26.82 -33.91
N ALA A 185 -20.87 27.94 -34.40
CA ALA A 185 -20.99 28.21 -35.84
C ALA A 185 -19.66 28.50 -36.55
N GLU A 186 -18.57 28.72 -35.81
CA GLU A 186 -17.25 29.12 -36.33
C GLU A 186 -16.22 28.00 -36.29
N VAL A 187 -16.52 26.83 -35.69
CA VAL A 187 -15.55 25.74 -35.45
C VAL A 187 -15.66 24.54 -36.40
N ASP A 188 -16.63 24.53 -37.33
CA ASP A 188 -16.90 23.39 -38.20
C ASP A 188 -15.67 22.98 -39.06
N GLU A 189 -14.90 23.96 -39.55
CA GLU A 189 -13.68 23.67 -40.31
C GLU A 189 -12.56 23.09 -39.43
N GLN A 190 -12.44 23.53 -38.18
CA GLN A 190 -11.48 22.99 -37.21
C GLN A 190 -11.86 21.58 -36.74
N LEU A 191 -13.15 21.30 -36.52
CA LEU A 191 -13.65 19.96 -36.21
C LEU A 191 -13.39 18.99 -37.37
N LYS A 192 -13.60 19.42 -38.63
CA LYS A 192 -13.21 18.63 -39.81
C LYS A 192 -11.71 18.36 -39.85
N ALA A 193 -10.88 19.34 -39.50
CA ALA A 193 -9.43 19.17 -39.48
C ALA A 193 -8.99 18.19 -38.38
N LEU A 194 -9.55 18.28 -37.17
CA LEU A 194 -9.32 17.31 -36.10
C LEU A 194 -9.75 15.90 -36.54
N ASN A 195 -10.93 15.76 -37.11
CA ASN A 195 -11.44 14.49 -37.62
C ASN A 195 -10.59 13.90 -38.77
N GLN A 196 -9.83 14.71 -39.50
CA GLN A 196 -8.92 14.23 -40.55
C GLN A 196 -7.59 13.69 -40.00
N VAL A 197 -7.17 14.13 -38.79
CA VAL A 197 -5.92 13.67 -38.17
C VAL A 197 -6.12 12.48 -37.25
N LEU A 198 -7.35 12.26 -36.75
CA LEU A 198 -7.75 11.05 -36.04
C LEU A 198 -7.79 9.86 -37.01
N SER A 199 -7.20 8.76 -36.59
CA SER A 199 -7.17 7.46 -37.26
C SER A 199 -8.36 6.59 -36.85
N GLU A 200 -8.47 5.40 -37.44
CA GLU A 200 -9.53 4.43 -37.12
C GLU A 200 -9.43 3.84 -35.70
N ASN A 201 -8.29 4.04 -35.01
CA ASN A 201 -8.06 3.57 -33.65
C ASN A 201 -7.93 4.74 -32.67
N ASP A 202 -8.44 5.93 -33.02
CA ASP A 202 -8.47 7.10 -32.13
C ASP A 202 -9.90 7.44 -31.71
N ALA A 203 -10.04 8.12 -30.58
CA ALA A 203 -11.34 8.51 -30.05
C ALA A 203 -11.43 10.03 -29.82
N PHE A 204 -12.59 10.59 -30.14
CA PHE A 204 -12.97 11.95 -29.78
C PHE A 204 -14.23 11.93 -28.95
N ILE A 205 -14.08 12.35 -27.69
CA ILE A 205 -15.10 12.29 -26.65
C ILE A 205 -15.40 13.70 -26.19
N THR A 206 -16.67 14.05 -26.10
CA THR A 206 -17.06 15.40 -25.72
C THR A 206 -18.03 15.37 -24.56
N TYR A 207 -17.75 16.16 -23.54
CA TYR A 207 -18.58 16.34 -22.36
C TYR A 207 -19.02 17.80 -22.28
N GLN A 208 -20.33 18.04 -22.20
CA GLN A 208 -20.88 19.39 -22.14
C GLN A 208 -21.79 19.57 -20.92
N MET A 209 -21.59 20.65 -20.15
CA MET A 209 -22.41 20.91 -18.96
C MET A 209 -23.80 21.49 -19.29
N THR A 210 -24.67 20.67 -19.90
CA THR A 210 -25.99 21.07 -20.42
C THR A 210 -26.98 19.90 -20.38
N ASP A 211 -28.24 20.14 -20.71
CA ASP A 211 -29.29 19.09 -20.78
C ASP A 211 -29.20 18.23 -22.05
N THR A 212 -28.64 18.77 -23.14
CA THR A 212 -28.54 18.06 -24.43
C THR A 212 -27.25 18.40 -25.15
N PRO A 213 -26.52 17.41 -25.72
CA PRO A 213 -25.25 17.68 -26.38
C PRO A 213 -25.47 18.48 -27.67
N SER A 214 -24.51 19.31 -28.04
CA SER A 214 -24.51 20.00 -29.33
C SER A 214 -24.67 19.02 -30.50
N ALA A 215 -25.59 19.33 -31.42
CA ALA A 215 -25.77 18.56 -32.65
C ALA A 215 -24.50 18.58 -33.53
N THR A 216 -23.70 19.65 -33.44
CA THR A 216 -22.41 19.73 -34.12
C THR A 216 -21.43 18.73 -33.50
N LEU A 217 -21.30 18.68 -32.18
CA LEU A 217 -20.42 17.71 -31.50
C LEU A 217 -20.84 16.26 -31.79
N GLN A 218 -22.14 15.95 -31.76
CA GLN A 218 -22.66 14.61 -32.09
C GLN A 218 -22.29 14.13 -33.51
N ASN A 219 -22.07 15.05 -34.45
CA ASN A 219 -21.69 14.68 -35.82
C ASN A 219 -20.20 14.30 -35.95
N TYR A 220 -19.35 14.73 -35.01
CA TYR A 220 -17.89 14.54 -35.05
C TYR A 220 -17.36 13.65 -33.93
N ALA A 221 -18.06 13.51 -32.81
CA ALA A 221 -17.69 12.60 -31.73
C ALA A 221 -17.68 11.15 -32.23
N THR A 222 -16.78 10.34 -31.65
CA THR A 222 -16.64 8.93 -32.00
C THR A 222 -17.95 8.20 -31.82
N LYS A 223 -18.24 7.29 -32.76
CA LYS A 223 -19.39 6.39 -32.69
C LYS A 223 -18.91 4.98 -32.44
N PHE A 224 -19.55 4.31 -31.50
CA PHE A 224 -19.22 2.94 -31.11
C PHE A 224 -20.49 2.16 -30.79
N ILE A 225 -20.37 0.83 -30.74
CA ILE A 225 -21.45 -0.07 -30.35
C ILE A 225 -21.04 -0.69 -29.01
N PRO A 226 -21.74 -0.38 -27.90
CA PRO A 226 -21.45 -1.01 -26.62
C PRO A 226 -21.59 -2.53 -26.68
N ALA A 227 -20.85 -3.23 -25.82
CA ALA A 227 -20.92 -4.67 -25.71
C ALA A 227 -22.36 -5.15 -25.45
N GLY A 228 -22.85 -6.05 -26.31
CA GLY A 228 -24.19 -6.63 -26.19
C GLY A 228 -25.32 -5.77 -26.78
N GLU A 229 -25.02 -4.61 -27.35
CA GLU A 229 -25.98 -3.75 -28.03
C GLU A 229 -25.86 -3.86 -29.56
N THR A 230 -26.86 -3.33 -30.28
CA THR A 230 -26.91 -3.39 -31.76
C THR A 230 -26.93 -2.03 -32.43
N ASP A 231 -27.10 -0.96 -31.66
CA ASP A 231 -27.26 0.39 -32.17
C ASP A 231 -26.00 1.22 -31.83
N GLU A 232 -25.54 2.03 -32.79
CA GLU A 232 -24.41 2.94 -32.57
C GLU A 232 -24.79 4.08 -31.61
N ILE A 233 -23.90 4.35 -30.65
CA ILE A 233 -23.99 5.46 -29.71
C ILE A 233 -22.86 6.46 -30.04
N SER A 234 -23.13 7.76 -29.84
CA SER A 234 -22.14 8.82 -30.01
C SER A 234 -21.52 9.18 -28.65
N ALA A 235 -20.20 9.31 -28.61
CA ALA A 235 -19.41 9.74 -27.45
C ALA A 235 -19.53 11.26 -27.17
N ALA A 236 -20.75 11.80 -27.29
CA ALA A 236 -21.10 13.19 -27.05
C ALA A 236 -22.14 13.27 -25.94
N TYR A 237 -21.70 13.65 -24.75
CA TYR A 237 -22.50 13.60 -23.54
C TYR A 237 -22.87 14.99 -23.04
N ALA A 238 -24.00 15.04 -22.34
CA ALA A 238 -24.52 16.24 -21.71
C ALA A 238 -24.99 15.92 -20.29
N TYR A 239 -24.44 16.65 -19.33
CA TYR A 239 -24.78 16.51 -17.92
C TYR A 239 -25.00 17.89 -17.30
N THR A 240 -25.96 18.03 -16.41
CA THR A 240 -26.22 19.29 -15.70
C THR A 240 -25.68 19.31 -14.27
N THR A 241 -25.15 18.19 -13.79
CA THR A 241 -24.56 18.02 -12.47
C THR A 241 -23.05 17.80 -12.63
N GLY A 242 -22.24 18.39 -11.75
CA GLY A 242 -20.79 18.22 -11.75
C GLY A 242 -20.39 16.75 -11.54
N SER A 243 -21.04 16.08 -10.59
CA SER A 243 -20.75 14.68 -10.28
C SER A 243 -21.03 13.74 -11.46
N ASP A 244 -22.17 13.84 -12.14
CA ASP A 244 -22.48 12.90 -13.24
C ASP A 244 -21.58 13.18 -14.45
N TYR A 245 -21.17 14.43 -14.63
CA TYR A 245 -20.19 14.86 -15.63
C TYR A 245 -18.81 14.23 -15.36
N GLU A 246 -18.31 14.33 -14.12
CA GLU A 246 -17.06 13.70 -13.68
C GLU A 246 -17.14 12.17 -13.79
N TRP A 247 -18.19 11.55 -13.24
CA TRP A 247 -18.38 10.09 -13.26
C TRP A 247 -18.48 9.54 -14.68
N GLY A 248 -19.19 10.24 -15.57
CA GLY A 248 -19.26 9.86 -16.98
C GLY A 248 -17.87 9.83 -17.60
N MET A 249 -17.11 10.91 -17.43
CA MET A 249 -15.75 11.05 -17.97
C MET A 249 -14.78 10.01 -17.41
N LEU A 250 -14.89 9.68 -16.12
CA LEU A 250 -14.08 8.65 -15.48
C LEU A 250 -14.41 7.25 -16.01
N ASN A 251 -15.69 6.91 -16.16
CA ASN A 251 -16.13 5.62 -16.68
C ASN A 251 -15.67 5.39 -18.12
N ASP A 252 -15.75 6.42 -18.97
CA ASP A 252 -15.23 6.33 -20.34
C ASP A 252 -13.72 6.14 -20.35
N LEU A 253 -12.97 6.87 -19.51
CA LEU A 253 -11.52 6.72 -19.41
C LEU A 253 -11.13 5.33 -18.90
N GLU A 254 -11.91 4.74 -17.98
CA GLU A 254 -11.74 3.36 -17.53
C GLU A 254 -11.94 2.36 -18.66
N ALA A 255 -13.05 2.48 -19.42
CA ALA A 255 -13.36 1.62 -20.57
C ALA A 255 -12.29 1.72 -21.69
N ILE A 256 -11.63 2.87 -21.80
CA ILE A 256 -10.55 3.10 -22.77
C ILE A 256 -9.22 2.51 -22.31
N VAL A 257 -8.91 2.62 -21.02
CA VAL A 257 -7.54 2.43 -20.51
C VAL A 257 -7.33 1.05 -19.88
N HIS A 258 -8.37 0.40 -19.34
CA HIS A 258 -8.27 -0.90 -18.66
C HIS A 258 -9.06 -1.97 -19.45
N ASP A 259 -8.37 -2.85 -20.18
CA ASP A 259 -8.97 -3.99 -20.92
C ASP A 259 -9.60 -4.99 -19.95
N HIS A 260 -10.89 -5.24 -20.16
CA HIS A 260 -11.73 -6.01 -19.25
C HIS A 260 -11.92 -7.45 -19.75
N TYR A 261 -11.38 -8.44 -19.01
CA TYR A 261 -11.87 -9.81 -19.16
C TYR A 261 -13.31 -9.89 -18.64
N GLN A 262 -14.29 -10.09 -19.52
CA GLN A 262 -15.70 -10.17 -19.14
C GLN A 262 -16.31 -11.55 -19.41
N ASN A 263 -17.15 -11.99 -18.47
CA ASN A 263 -17.91 -13.24 -18.55
C ASN A 263 -17.06 -14.44 -19.02
N ALA A 264 -15.84 -14.55 -18.51
CA ALA A 264 -14.94 -15.64 -18.85
C ALA A 264 -15.17 -16.81 -17.90
N ASP A 265 -15.69 -17.90 -18.44
CA ASP A 265 -15.92 -19.14 -17.70
C ASP A 265 -15.09 -20.27 -18.30
N PHE A 266 -14.41 -21.03 -17.45
CA PHE A 266 -13.72 -22.24 -17.88
C PHE A 266 -13.69 -23.33 -16.81
N THR A 267 -13.23 -24.52 -17.21
CA THR A 267 -13.17 -25.69 -16.32
C THR A 267 -11.82 -26.38 -16.43
N LEU A 268 -11.17 -26.62 -15.29
CA LEU A 268 -9.99 -27.47 -15.15
C LEU A 268 -10.45 -28.87 -14.72
N ASN A 269 -10.18 -29.88 -15.53
CA ASN A 269 -10.61 -31.25 -15.26
C ASN A 269 -9.46 -32.11 -14.72
N LEU A 270 -9.78 -33.01 -13.79
CA LEU A 270 -8.87 -34.09 -13.38
C LEU A 270 -8.50 -34.96 -14.58
N ALA A 271 -7.29 -35.50 -14.58
CA ALA A 271 -6.79 -36.40 -15.60
C ALA A 271 -7.68 -37.66 -15.73
N ASP A 272 -7.94 -38.08 -16.97
CA ASP A 272 -8.79 -39.23 -17.24
C ASP A 272 -8.15 -40.53 -16.72
N GLY A 273 -8.84 -41.18 -15.79
CA GLY A 273 -8.40 -42.47 -15.23
C GLY A 273 -7.40 -42.36 -14.08
N GLN A 274 -7.08 -41.15 -13.61
CA GLN A 274 -6.30 -40.98 -12.38
C GLN A 274 -7.01 -41.64 -11.19
N THR A 275 -6.23 -42.22 -10.28
CA THR A 275 -6.71 -42.94 -9.10
C THR A 275 -6.32 -42.29 -7.77
N MET A 276 -5.37 -41.35 -7.78
CA MET A 276 -4.83 -40.73 -6.57
C MET A 276 -5.79 -39.77 -5.88
N ILE A 277 -6.46 -38.88 -6.60
CA ILE A 277 -7.45 -37.95 -6.02
C ILE A 277 -8.81 -38.65 -5.96
N THR A 278 -9.33 -38.83 -4.75
CA THR A 278 -10.66 -39.42 -4.51
C THR A 278 -11.77 -38.37 -4.49
N SER A 279 -11.47 -37.15 -4.07
CA SER A 279 -12.39 -36.01 -4.07
C SER A 279 -11.65 -34.68 -4.10
N ILE A 280 -12.27 -33.69 -4.73
CA ILE A 280 -11.95 -32.27 -4.53
C ILE A 280 -12.87 -31.78 -3.41
N ASP A 281 -12.29 -31.26 -2.34
CA ASP A 281 -13.02 -30.96 -1.10
C ASP A 281 -13.34 -29.47 -0.95
N GLU A 282 -12.44 -28.61 -1.42
CA GLU A 282 -12.57 -27.14 -1.37
C GLU A 282 -11.91 -26.54 -2.60
N VAL A 283 -12.53 -25.53 -3.19
CA VAL A 283 -11.93 -24.72 -4.25
C VAL A 283 -12.13 -23.25 -3.92
N ASN A 284 -11.17 -22.42 -4.32
CA ASN A 284 -11.27 -20.97 -4.19
C ASN A 284 -10.51 -20.30 -5.32
N ALA A 285 -11.03 -19.20 -5.83
CA ALA A 285 -10.33 -18.35 -6.78
C ALA A 285 -10.41 -16.89 -6.38
N LYS A 286 -9.31 -16.16 -6.51
CA LYS A 286 -9.23 -14.74 -6.16
C LYS A 286 -8.29 -13.99 -7.09
N ALA A 287 -8.62 -12.73 -7.39
CA ALA A 287 -7.70 -11.79 -8.00
C ALA A 287 -6.86 -11.10 -6.93
N LEU A 288 -5.55 -11.04 -7.13
CA LEU A 288 -4.63 -10.27 -6.31
C LEU A 288 -4.59 -8.84 -6.86
N ILE A 289 -5.52 -8.01 -6.37
CA ILE A 289 -5.73 -6.65 -6.89
C ILE A 289 -4.72 -5.69 -6.26
N LEU A 290 -4.02 -4.91 -7.08
CA LEU A 290 -3.28 -3.72 -6.65
C LEU A 290 -4.25 -2.59 -6.32
N GLY A 291 -5.01 -2.71 -5.23
CA GLY A 291 -5.87 -1.69 -4.61
C GLY A 291 -6.81 -0.93 -5.56
N GLN A 292 -8.09 -1.30 -5.61
CA GLN A 292 -9.08 -0.49 -6.29
C GLN A 292 -10.47 -0.53 -5.66
N ARG A 293 -11.28 0.41 -6.16
CA ARG A 293 -12.64 0.80 -5.82
C ARG A 293 -13.70 -0.23 -6.22
N TRP A 294 -13.49 -0.98 -7.30
CA TRP A 294 -14.32 -2.12 -7.73
C TRP A 294 -13.47 -3.38 -7.85
N THR A 295 -13.92 -4.46 -7.20
CA THR A 295 -13.26 -5.77 -7.28
C THR A 295 -13.86 -6.54 -8.45
N GLY A 296 -13.05 -6.93 -9.43
CA GLY A 296 -13.43 -7.94 -10.41
C GLY A 296 -14.03 -9.16 -9.69
N TYR A 297 -15.09 -9.73 -10.24
CA TYR A 297 -15.72 -10.90 -9.66
C TYR A 297 -14.93 -12.13 -10.07
N VAL A 298 -14.42 -12.87 -9.09
CA VAL A 298 -13.80 -14.17 -9.30
C VAL A 298 -14.43 -15.16 -8.34
N ALA A 299 -14.87 -16.30 -8.88
CA ALA A 299 -15.34 -17.41 -8.09
C ALA A 299 -14.85 -18.72 -8.68
N ALA A 300 -14.75 -19.74 -7.83
CA ALA A 300 -14.54 -21.11 -8.27
C ALA A 300 -15.53 -22.02 -7.56
N GLU A 301 -16.00 -23.04 -8.27
CA GLU A 301 -16.84 -24.09 -7.73
C GLU A 301 -16.42 -25.48 -8.25
N ILE A 302 -16.76 -26.51 -7.50
CA ILE A 302 -16.50 -27.90 -7.90
C ILE A 302 -17.57 -28.29 -8.92
N THR A 303 -17.16 -28.87 -10.04
CA THR A 303 -18.10 -29.31 -11.09
C THR A 303 -19.11 -30.32 -10.54
N GLU A 304 -20.32 -30.39 -11.12
CA GLU A 304 -21.39 -31.30 -10.65
C GLU A 304 -20.98 -32.78 -10.55
N ASN A 305 -20.04 -33.22 -11.40
CA ASN A 305 -19.50 -34.58 -11.40
C ASN A 305 -18.39 -34.82 -10.35
N GLY A 306 -17.97 -33.79 -9.61
CA GLY A 306 -16.91 -33.82 -8.61
C GLY A 306 -15.49 -33.99 -9.15
N LYS A 307 -15.30 -33.83 -10.47
CA LYS A 307 -14.04 -34.16 -11.17
C LYS A 307 -13.33 -32.97 -11.80
N GLY A 308 -13.68 -31.75 -11.42
CA GLY A 308 -13.06 -30.55 -11.93
C GLY A 308 -13.37 -29.31 -11.11
N VAL A 309 -12.68 -28.23 -11.46
CA VAL A 309 -12.84 -26.89 -10.89
C VAL A 309 -13.37 -25.98 -11.99
N GLN A 310 -14.58 -25.47 -11.81
CA GLN A 310 -15.16 -24.44 -12.67
C GLN A 310 -14.76 -23.07 -12.12
N VAL A 311 -14.24 -22.20 -12.97
CA VAL A 311 -13.78 -20.86 -12.62
C VAL A 311 -14.61 -19.84 -13.40
N HIS A 312 -15.09 -18.84 -12.69
CA HIS A 312 -15.87 -17.72 -13.19
C HIS A 312 -15.07 -16.44 -12.98
N MET A 313 -14.89 -15.65 -14.03
CA MET A 313 -14.30 -14.31 -13.92
C MET A 313 -15.07 -13.26 -14.70
N ASP A 314 -15.21 -12.10 -14.09
CA ASP A 314 -15.80 -10.92 -14.71
C ASP A 314 -15.08 -9.65 -14.23
N LYS A 315 -14.80 -8.75 -15.16
CA LYS A 315 -14.12 -7.47 -14.95
C LYS A 315 -12.74 -7.60 -14.30
N LEU A 316 -11.91 -8.53 -14.79
CA LEU A 316 -10.50 -8.58 -14.40
C LEU A 316 -9.68 -7.64 -15.30
N CYS A 317 -8.88 -6.79 -14.66
CA CYS A 317 -8.07 -5.78 -15.32
C CYS A 317 -6.65 -6.30 -15.61
N SER A 318 -6.05 -5.75 -16.65
CA SER A 318 -4.65 -5.96 -17.01
C SER A 318 -3.70 -5.69 -15.82
N GLY A 319 -2.73 -6.59 -15.57
CA GLY A 319 -1.75 -6.46 -14.48
C GLY A 319 -2.14 -7.09 -13.14
N ASP A 320 -3.35 -7.64 -13.01
CA ASP A 320 -3.74 -8.48 -11.87
C ASP A 320 -3.18 -9.92 -11.99
N THR A 321 -3.20 -10.67 -10.88
CA THR A 321 -2.89 -12.11 -10.88
C THR A 321 -4.06 -12.90 -10.30
N LEU A 322 -4.60 -13.83 -11.07
CA LEU A 322 -5.64 -14.76 -10.66
C LEU A 322 -5.02 -15.98 -9.99
N LEU A 323 -5.39 -16.24 -8.74
CA LEU A 323 -5.07 -17.49 -8.04
C LEU A 323 -6.26 -18.42 -8.04
N ILE A 324 -6.02 -19.69 -8.38
CA ILE A 324 -7.01 -20.77 -8.30
C ILE A 324 -6.43 -21.86 -7.40
N THR A 325 -7.14 -22.22 -6.34
CA THR A 325 -6.71 -23.20 -5.33
C THR A 325 -7.71 -24.33 -5.24
N ALA A 326 -7.22 -25.56 -5.10
CA ALA A 326 -8.04 -26.76 -4.92
C ALA A 326 -7.44 -27.68 -3.84
N LYS A 327 -8.17 -27.90 -2.75
CA LYS A 327 -7.84 -28.91 -1.75
C LYS A 327 -8.48 -30.24 -2.11
N VAL A 328 -7.70 -31.31 -2.00
CA VAL A 328 -8.07 -32.63 -2.50
C VAL A 328 -7.76 -33.72 -1.46
N THR A 329 -8.62 -34.73 -1.40
CA THR A 329 -8.37 -35.96 -0.64
C THR A 329 -7.74 -37.01 -1.54
N LEU A 330 -6.72 -37.70 -1.03
CA LEU A 330 -5.94 -38.70 -1.74
C LEU A 330 -6.24 -40.14 -1.26
N ASP A 331 -6.34 -41.11 -2.18
CA ASP A 331 -6.56 -42.52 -1.86
C ASP A 331 -5.37 -43.07 -1.06
N PRO A 332 -5.56 -43.59 0.16
CA PRO A 332 -4.45 -44.14 0.96
C PRO A 332 -3.74 -45.35 0.32
N ASN A 333 -4.35 -46.02 -0.67
CA ASN A 333 -3.81 -47.23 -1.30
C ASN A 333 -3.01 -46.97 -2.58
N THR A 334 -2.97 -45.73 -3.07
CA THR A 334 -2.14 -45.35 -4.24
C THR A 334 -0.70 -45.11 -3.82
N ALA A 335 0.26 -45.49 -4.69
CA ALA A 335 1.69 -45.39 -4.45
C ALA A 335 2.43 -45.03 -5.75
N GLY A 336 3.54 -44.28 -5.63
CA GLY A 336 4.29 -43.78 -6.79
C GLY A 336 3.72 -42.49 -7.39
N PRO A 337 4.32 -41.98 -8.49
CA PRO A 337 3.83 -40.80 -9.22
C PRO A 337 2.57 -41.09 -10.02
N GLU A 338 1.67 -40.12 -10.08
CA GLU A 338 0.49 -40.11 -10.94
C GLU A 338 0.14 -38.66 -11.34
N THR A 339 -0.05 -38.42 -12.65
CA THR A 339 -0.59 -37.16 -13.15
C THR A 339 -2.07 -37.04 -12.78
N VAL A 340 -2.43 -35.98 -12.07
CA VAL A 340 -3.78 -35.76 -11.55
C VAL A 340 -4.54 -34.64 -12.27
N PHE A 341 -3.83 -33.69 -12.88
CA PHE A 341 -4.34 -32.77 -13.89
C PHE A 341 -3.42 -32.85 -15.11
N GLU A 342 -3.98 -33.10 -16.30
CA GLU A 342 -3.21 -33.00 -17.54
C GLU A 342 -2.99 -31.53 -17.91
N GLY A 343 -1.98 -31.26 -18.75
CA GLY A 343 -1.80 -29.93 -19.34
C GLY A 343 -3.00 -29.57 -20.22
N GLN A 344 -3.60 -28.40 -19.99
CA GLN A 344 -4.88 -28.00 -20.58
C GLN A 344 -4.77 -26.63 -21.25
N ASP A 345 -5.13 -26.57 -22.54
CA ASP A 345 -5.29 -25.32 -23.29
C ASP A 345 -6.76 -24.92 -23.31
N ILE A 346 -7.08 -23.78 -22.71
CA ILE A 346 -8.45 -23.30 -22.53
C ILE A 346 -8.67 -22.08 -23.42
N LEU A 347 -9.52 -22.23 -24.44
CA LEU A 347 -9.93 -21.14 -25.32
C LEU A 347 -11.11 -20.37 -24.71
N LEU A 348 -10.88 -19.13 -24.31
CA LEU A 348 -11.91 -18.17 -23.93
C LEU A 348 -12.33 -17.38 -25.17
N LYS A 349 -13.62 -17.39 -25.49
CA LYS A 349 -14.14 -16.78 -26.72
C LYS A 349 -14.81 -15.46 -26.44
N ASN A 350 -14.45 -14.44 -27.22
CA ASN A 350 -14.95 -13.07 -27.06
C ASN A 350 -14.87 -12.56 -25.61
N SER A 351 -13.85 -12.98 -24.86
CA SER A 351 -13.75 -12.71 -23.42
C SER A 351 -12.74 -11.62 -23.09
N MET A 352 -11.96 -11.15 -24.06
CA MET A 352 -11.01 -10.03 -23.93
C MET A 352 -11.47 -8.87 -24.85
N TYR A 353 -11.40 -7.64 -24.34
CA TYR A 353 -11.93 -6.44 -24.98
C TYR A 353 -10.80 -5.41 -25.19
N ALA A 354 -10.30 -5.30 -26.43
CA ALA A 354 -9.02 -4.64 -26.70
C ALA A 354 -9.12 -3.33 -27.51
N GLY A 355 -10.25 -2.60 -27.43
CA GLY A 355 -10.49 -1.35 -28.16
C GLY A 355 -10.74 -0.15 -27.25
N LEU A 356 -10.69 1.08 -27.78
CA LEU A 356 -10.90 2.31 -27.00
C LEU A 356 -12.32 2.43 -26.42
N PHE A 357 -13.27 1.54 -26.74
CA PHE A 357 -14.60 1.47 -26.11
C PHE A 357 -15.11 0.04 -25.98
N ASP A 358 -14.22 -0.93 -25.71
CA ASP A 358 -14.58 -2.35 -25.59
C ASP A 358 -15.39 -2.88 -26.80
N GLU A 359 -15.12 -2.38 -28.00
CA GLU A 359 -15.88 -2.72 -29.21
C GLU A 359 -15.27 -3.91 -30.00
N LYS A 360 -14.00 -4.24 -29.72
CA LYS A 360 -13.25 -5.32 -30.38
C LYS A 360 -13.02 -6.45 -29.38
N THR A 361 -13.70 -7.58 -29.60
CA THR A 361 -13.51 -8.79 -28.81
C THR A 361 -12.48 -9.70 -29.46
N ASN A 362 -11.62 -10.31 -28.64
CA ASN A 362 -10.62 -11.28 -29.07
C ASN A 362 -10.83 -12.62 -28.35
N ASP A 363 -10.50 -13.71 -29.05
CA ASP A 363 -10.35 -15.03 -28.47
C ASP A 363 -8.95 -15.13 -27.83
N ILE A 364 -8.86 -15.69 -26.63
CA ILE A 364 -7.58 -15.92 -25.93
C ILE A 364 -7.47 -17.38 -25.49
N THR A 365 -6.26 -17.95 -25.58
CA THR A 365 -5.98 -19.30 -25.08
C THR A 365 -5.11 -19.22 -23.82
N LEU A 366 -5.59 -19.79 -22.72
CA LEU A 366 -4.86 -19.94 -21.47
C LEU A 366 -4.21 -21.32 -21.41
N HIS A 367 -2.90 -21.37 -21.11
CA HIS A 367 -2.11 -22.59 -21.10
C HIS A 367 -1.81 -23.07 -19.67
N PHE A 368 -2.58 -24.04 -19.16
CA PHE A 368 -2.42 -24.58 -17.81
C PHE A 368 -1.45 -25.78 -17.81
N PRO A 369 -0.39 -25.77 -16.98
CA PRO A 369 0.54 -26.89 -16.89
C PRO A 369 -0.07 -28.10 -16.17
N ALA A 370 0.49 -29.29 -16.44
CA ALA A 370 0.10 -30.53 -15.76
C ALA A 370 0.50 -30.54 -14.28
N VAL A 371 -0.19 -31.35 -13.47
CA VAL A 371 0.09 -31.54 -12.04
C VAL A 371 0.30 -33.03 -11.77
N GLU A 372 1.45 -33.39 -11.22
CA GLU A 372 1.79 -34.75 -10.76
C GLU A 372 1.79 -34.81 -9.23
N LEU A 373 1.19 -35.86 -8.66
CA LEU A 373 1.28 -36.19 -7.25
C LEU A 373 2.05 -37.51 -7.08
N ASN A 374 2.85 -37.66 -6.03
CA ASN A 374 3.72 -38.83 -5.87
C ASN A 374 3.83 -39.34 -4.42
N LYS A 375 3.38 -40.59 -4.20
CA LYS A 375 3.27 -41.23 -2.87
C LYS A 375 4.27 -42.38 -2.59
N GLY A 376 5.28 -42.59 -3.45
CA GLY A 376 6.24 -43.71 -3.31
C GLY A 376 7.36 -43.52 -2.28
N GLU A 377 8.00 -44.63 -1.85
CA GLU A 377 9.30 -44.59 -1.17
C GLU A 377 10.39 -44.06 -2.10
N ARG A 378 11.40 -43.43 -1.51
CA ARG A 378 12.59 -42.92 -2.18
C ARG A 378 13.83 -43.59 -1.64
N MET A 379 14.85 -43.66 -2.49
CA MET A 379 16.13 -44.27 -2.18
C MET A 379 17.23 -43.22 -1.99
N ILE A 380 18.15 -43.50 -1.07
CA ILE A 380 19.46 -42.85 -1.00
C ILE A 380 20.53 -43.89 -1.35
N THR A 381 21.18 -43.70 -2.49
CA THR A 381 22.26 -44.57 -2.98
C THR A 381 23.60 -43.86 -2.82
N TYR A 382 24.56 -44.50 -2.13
CA TYR A 382 25.91 -43.96 -1.99
C TYR A 382 26.88 -44.60 -2.99
N ARG A 383 27.73 -43.79 -3.63
CA ARG A 383 28.78 -44.25 -4.55
C ARG A 383 30.10 -43.54 -4.23
N LEU A 384 31.25 -44.12 -4.60
CA LEU A 384 32.58 -43.54 -4.33
C LEU A 384 33.17 -42.73 -5.49
N GLY A 385 32.45 -42.64 -6.61
CA GLY A 385 32.96 -42.09 -7.88
C GLY A 385 33.93 -43.03 -8.61
N ASP A 386 34.14 -42.77 -9.90
CA ASP A 386 34.91 -43.64 -10.82
C ASP A 386 36.42 -43.31 -10.92
N ASP A 387 36.94 -42.37 -10.12
CA ASP A 387 38.31 -41.86 -10.29
C ASP A 387 39.41 -42.77 -9.71
N GLY A 388 39.05 -43.82 -8.97
CA GLY A 388 39.98 -44.79 -8.38
C GLY A 388 40.92 -44.23 -7.30
N THR A 389 40.70 -42.99 -6.85
CA THR A 389 41.56 -42.30 -5.87
C THR A 389 41.04 -42.39 -4.44
N VAL A 390 39.76 -42.80 -4.27
CA VAL A 390 39.13 -43.04 -2.96
C VAL A 390 39.30 -44.50 -2.56
N SER A 391 39.82 -44.74 -1.36
CA SER A 391 39.97 -46.08 -0.77
C SER A 391 38.83 -46.36 0.21
N GLY A 392 38.22 -47.56 0.17
CA GLY A 392 37.12 -47.94 1.07
C GLY A 392 35.97 -48.68 0.40
N SER A 393 34.81 -48.77 1.07
CA SER A 393 33.54 -49.31 0.54
C SER A 393 32.43 -48.26 0.70
N ALA A 394 31.56 -48.11 -0.30
CA ALA A 394 30.39 -47.22 -0.17
C ALA A 394 29.42 -47.73 0.92
N PRO A 395 28.73 -46.83 1.63
CA PRO A 395 27.61 -47.18 2.49
C PRO A 395 26.50 -47.93 1.75
N GLY A 396 25.66 -48.66 2.49
CA GLY A 396 24.49 -49.35 1.94
C GLY A 396 23.36 -48.38 1.52
N ILE A 397 22.51 -48.82 0.60
CA ILE A 397 21.32 -48.07 0.15
C ILE A 397 20.35 -47.89 1.33
N GLN A 398 19.81 -46.68 1.49
CA GLN A 398 18.74 -46.36 2.44
C GLN A 398 17.42 -46.14 1.69
N THR A 399 16.29 -46.42 2.34
CA THR A 399 14.97 -46.27 1.73
C THR A 399 14.00 -45.73 2.78
N ALA A 400 13.23 -44.72 2.42
CA ALA A 400 12.20 -44.11 3.26
C ALA A 400 11.08 -43.51 2.41
N ALA A 401 9.86 -43.41 2.96
CA ALA A 401 8.80 -42.63 2.31
C ALA A 401 9.20 -41.14 2.33
N SER A 402 8.88 -40.40 1.26
CA SER A 402 9.16 -38.97 1.25
C SER A 402 8.52 -38.26 2.46
N GLY A 403 9.26 -37.41 3.14
CA GLY A 403 8.90 -36.76 4.41
C GLY A 403 9.29 -37.53 5.67
N GLU A 404 9.56 -38.85 5.60
CA GLU A 404 10.03 -39.62 6.76
C GLU A 404 11.49 -39.26 7.09
N PRO A 405 11.88 -39.19 8.38
CA PRO A 405 13.24 -38.88 8.77
C PRO A 405 14.21 -40.02 8.40
N VAL A 406 15.28 -39.69 7.70
CA VAL A 406 16.38 -40.59 7.35
C VAL A 406 17.71 -39.94 7.74
N THR A 407 18.64 -40.72 8.30
CA THR A 407 19.97 -40.23 8.71
C THR A 407 21.01 -40.54 7.66
N ILE A 408 21.69 -39.53 7.14
CA ILE A 408 22.75 -39.64 6.13
C ILE A 408 23.96 -40.39 6.70
N ALA A 409 24.51 -41.32 5.93
CA ALA A 409 25.56 -42.23 6.37
C ALA A 409 26.85 -41.49 6.77
N SER A 410 27.62 -42.06 7.71
CA SER A 410 28.95 -41.55 8.06
C SER A 410 30.00 -41.87 6.98
N ALA A 411 31.20 -41.28 7.10
CA ALA A 411 32.36 -41.58 6.26
C ALA A 411 33.24 -42.72 6.80
N ASP A 412 32.72 -43.55 7.72
CA ASP A 412 33.51 -44.58 8.37
C ASP A 412 33.96 -45.62 7.34
N GLY A 413 35.27 -45.66 7.08
CA GLY A 413 35.89 -46.62 6.17
C GLY A 413 36.18 -46.13 4.76
N ILE A 414 35.99 -44.83 4.46
CA ILE A 414 36.43 -44.21 3.19
C ILE A 414 37.50 -43.14 3.43
N SER A 415 38.54 -43.06 2.58
CA SER A 415 39.61 -42.05 2.69
C SER A 415 40.26 -41.71 1.35
N LYS A 416 40.70 -40.45 1.20
CA LYS A 416 41.42 -39.92 0.02
C LYS A 416 42.69 -39.19 0.45
N THR A 417 43.85 -39.68 0.03
CA THR A 417 45.17 -39.15 0.44
C THR A 417 45.34 -37.69 0.05
N GLY A 418 45.68 -36.82 1.03
CA GLY A 418 45.88 -35.39 0.81
C GLY A 418 44.61 -34.53 0.92
N TYR A 419 43.48 -35.15 1.28
CA TYR A 419 42.19 -34.49 1.40
C TYR A 419 41.46 -34.87 2.69
N THR A 420 40.56 -34.00 3.15
CA THR A 420 39.65 -34.23 4.28
C THR A 420 38.23 -34.45 3.75
N PHE A 421 37.51 -35.43 4.32
CA PHE A 421 36.12 -35.71 3.96
C PHE A 421 35.22 -34.57 4.45
N GLY A 422 34.46 -33.97 3.53
CA GLY A 422 33.64 -32.77 3.76
C GLY A 422 32.14 -33.00 3.70
N GLY A 423 31.66 -34.26 3.69
CA GLY A 423 30.25 -34.62 3.56
C GLY A 423 29.93 -35.37 2.28
N TRP A 424 28.64 -35.58 2.04
CA TRP A 424 28.09 -36.20 0.84
C TRP A 424 27.51 -35.13 -0.07
N ILE A 425 27.64 -35.30 -1.39
CA ILE A 425 27.09 -34.40 -2.39
C ILE A 425 26.20 -35.17 -3.36
N VAL A 426 25.08 -34.59 -3.77
CA VAL A 426 24.19 -35.19 -4.77
C VAL A 426 24.91 -35.23 -6.11
N ALA A 427 25.02 -36.43 -6.67
CA ALA A 427 25.80 -36.71 -7.87
C ALA A 427 24.95 -36.73 -9.15
N GLU A 428 23.64 -36.97 -9.03
CA GLU A 428 22.73 -37.13 -10.18
C GLU A 428 21.34 -36.54 -9.87
N GLY A 429 20.61 -36.09 -10.91
CA GLY A 429 19.25 -35.55 -10.79
C GLY A 429 19.15 -34.02 -10.86
N GLU A 430 17.97 -33.48 -10.56
CA GLU A 430 17.70 -32.03 -10.59
C GLU A 430 18.41 -31.27 -9.45
N HIS A 431 18.77 -31.99 -8.38
CA HIS A 431 19.39 -31.48 -7.15
C HIS A 431 20.91 -31.73 -7.08
N VAL A 432 21.56 -32.01 -8.22
CA VAL A 432 23.02 -32.22 -8.30
C VAL A 432 23.76 -31.06 -7.65
N GLY A 433 24.67 -31.38 -6.74
CA GLY A 433 25.48 -30.39 -6.04
C GLY A 433 25.01 -30.04 -4.62
N GLU A 434 23.78 -30.39 -4.22
CA GLU A 434 23.32 -30.28 -2.84
C GLU A 434 24.19 -31.14 -1.91
N ARG A 435 24.41 -30.65 -0.67
CA ARG A 435 25.34 -31.27 0.27
C ARG A 435 24.65 -31.70 1.54
N TYR A 436 25.03 -32.88 2.01
CA TYR A 436 24.57 -33.47 3.25
C TYR A 436 25.76 -33.77 4.16
N ALA A 437 25.70 -33.37 5.41
CA ALA A 437 26.71 -33.72 6.40
C ALA A 437 26.59 -35.21 6.78
N ALA A 438 27.72 -35.82 7.13
CA ALA A 438 27.71 -37.17 7.67
C ALA A 438 26.96 -37.21 9.01
N ASN A 439 26.04 -38.16 9.17
CA ASN A 439 25.12 -38.32 10.31
C ASN A 439 24.02 -37.25 10.44
N GLU A 440 23.80 -36.45 9.41
CA GLU A 440 22.68 -35.50 9.37
C GLU A 440 21.33 -36.22 9.27
N ALA A 441 20.32 -35.80 10.03
CA ALA A 441 18.96 -36.30 9.89
C ALA A 441 18.17 -35.38 8.96
N ILE A 442 17.71 -35.90 7.83
CA ILE A 442 16.91 -35.18 6.84
C ILE A 442 15.52 -35.79 6.73
N ALA A 443 14.53 -35.01 6.32
CA ALA A 443 13.28 -35.58 5.81
C ALA A 443 13.55 -36.11 4.39
N MET A 444 13.13 -37.34 4.09
CA MET A 444 13.38 -37.94 2.79
C MET A 444 12.73 -37.08 1.69
N PRO A 445 13.45 -36.63 0.66
CA PRO A 445 12.86 -35.85 -0.43
C PRO A 445 11.84 -36.69 -1.22
N ASP A 446 11.03 -36.05 -2.07
CA ASP A 446 10.08 -36.71 -2.97
C ASP A 446 10.71 -37.18 -4.28
N TYR A 447 12.02 -37.35 -4.32
CA TYR A 447 12.82 -37.92 -5.40
C TYR A 447 13.95 -38.81 -4.84
N ASP A 448 14.56 -39.64 -5.70
CA ASP A 448 15.67 -40.51 -5.30
C ASP A 448 16.98 -39.70 -5.23
N LEU A 449 17.80 -39.97 -4.21
CA LEU A 449 19.12 -39.37 -4.02
C LEU A 449 20.23 -40.35 -4.43
N VAL A 450 21.17 -39.86 -5.22
CA VAL A 450 22.46 -40.52 -5.43
C VAL A 450 23.56 -39.63 -4.88
N LEU A 451 24.32 -40.11 -3.90
CA LEU A 451 25.30 -39.33 -3.15
C LEU A 451 26.74 -39.83 -3.38
N GLU A 452 27.68 -38.89 -3.52
CA GLU A 452 29.13 -39.14 -3.63
C GLU A 452 29.93 -38.37 -2.54
N PRO A 453 31.13 -38.83 -2.16
CA PRO A 453 31.92 -38.18 -1.11
C PRO A 453 32.57 -36.89 -1.60
N ALA A 454 32.34 -35.77 -0.89
CA ALA A 454 32.99 -34.50 -1.14
C ALA A 454 34.33 -34.39 -0.37
N TRP A 455 35.39 -33.89 -1.02
CA TRP A 455 36.75 -33.84 -0.47
C TRP A 455 37.37 -32.43 -0.53
N GLY A 456 38.03 -31.97 0.53
CA GLY A 456 38.80 -30.71 0.58
C GLY A 456 40.31 -30.92 0.72
N TYR A 457 41.14 -30.18 -0.02
CA TYR A 457 42.61 -30.37 -0.11
C TYR A 457 43.35 -29.89 1.15
N VAL A 458 44.40 -30.59 1.58
CA VAL A 458 45.34 -30.13 2.63
C VAL A 458 46.59 -29.55 1.97
N GLY A 459 46.82 -28.25 2.21
CA GLY A 459 47.50 -27.31 1.30
C GLY A 459 49.01 -27.48 1.00
N VAL A 460 49.46 -26.61 0.08
CA VAL A 460 50.87 -26.33 -0.23
C VAL A 460 51.07 -24.80 -0.23
N GLU A 461 52.08 -24.36 0.53
CA GLU A 461 52.58 -22.99 0.64
C GLU A 461 53.25 -22.50 -0.66
N VAL A 462 53.09 -21.21 -0.99
CA VAL A 462 54.01 -20.46 -1.86
C VAL A 462 54.23 -19.04 -1.32
N GLU A 463 55.49 -18.61 -1.39
CA GLU A 463 56.09 -17.40 -0.81
C GLU A 463 55.60 -16.05 -1.35
N VAL A 464 55.30 -15.17 -0.38
CA VAL A 464 55.62 -13.74 -0.22
C VAL A 464 55.77 -12.85 -1.47
N GLY A 465 54.74 -12.02 -1.68
CA GLY A 465 54.85 -10.66 -2.21
C GLY A 465 54.22 -9.69 -1.20
N GLN A 466 54.93 -8.61 -0.84
CA GLN A 466 54.54 -7.68 0.22
C GLN A 466 53.11 -7.12 0.06
N ALA A 467 52.26 -7.36 1.07
CA ALA A 467 51.11 -6.52 1.37
C ALA A 467 51.19 -6.16 2.85
N VAL A 468 51.29 -4.86 3.13
CA VAL A 468 51.23 -4.31 4.48
C VAL A 468 49.80 -4.52 4.98
N ALA A 469 49.60 -5.23 6.09
CA ALA A 469 48.31 -5.24 6.76
C ALA A 469 47.94 -3.77 7.11
N PRO A 470 46.79 -3.25 6.66
CA PRO A 470 46.42 -1.89 6.98
C PRO A 470 46.31 -1.74 8.50
N VAL A 471 46.64 -0.56 9.01
CA VAL A 471 46.35 -0.20 10.40
C VAL A 471 44.84 -0.06 10.48
N THR A 472 44.16 -1.07 11.02
CA THR A 472 42.74 -1.30 10.80
C THR A 472 41.89 -0.40 11.69
N GLN A 473 41.30 0.65 11.09
CA GLN A 473 40.06 1.21 11.64
C GLN A 473 38.89 0.39 11.09
N ASN A 474 37.75 0.46 11.79
CA ASN A 474 36.62 -0.44 11.63
C ASN A 474 35.36 0.25 11.09
N GLN A 475 35.54 1.35 10.37
CA GLN A 475 34.46 2.23 9.92
C GLN A 475 33.98 1.84 8.52
N ILE A 476 32.67 1.59 8.39
CA ILE A 476 31.97 1.39 7.11
C ILE A 476 32.19 2.64 6.23
N MET A 477 32.41 2.42 4.94
CA MET A 477 32.64 3.47 3.95
C MET A 477 31.50 4.48 3.90
N GLU A 478 31.84 5.76 3.94
CA GLU A 478 30.91 6.83 3.56
C GLU A 478 30.95 6.98 2.04
N ILE A 479 29.85 6.68 1.36
CA ILE A 479 29.76 6.86 -0.08
C ILE A 479 28.84 8.05 -0.39
N PRO A 480 29.39 9.19 -0.83
CA PRO A 480 28.56 10.33 -1.22
C PRO A 480 27.59 9.97 -2.35
N GLY A 481 26.29 9.96 -2.06
CA GLY A 481 25.23 9.69 -3.05
C GLY A 481 24.95 8.22 -3.37
N GLN A 482 25.65 7.25 -2.75
CA GLN A 482 25.20 5.85 -2.75
C GLN A 482 24.66 5.48 -1.37
N MET A 483 23.42 5.00 -1.35
CA MET A 483 22.68 4.70 -0.12
C MET A 483 22.83 3.24 0.34
N GLN A 484 23.63 2.42 -0.35
CA GLN A 484 23.81 1.00 -0.01
C GLN A 484 25.26 0.55 -0.17
N ALA A 485 25.92 0.25 0.96
CA ALA A 485 27.20 -0.46 0.97
C ALA A 485 27.04 -1.99 0.91
N LEU A 486 25.82 -2.50 1.16
CA LEU A 486 25.51 -3.92 1.27
C LEU A 486 24.61 -4.44 0.13
N ASP A 487 24.61 -3.79 -1.04
CA ASP A 487 23.87 -4.35 -2.18
C ASP A 487 24.67 -5.51 -2.82
N PHE A 488 24.28 -6.74 -2.48
CA PHE A 488 24.83 -7.95 -3.08
C PHE A 488 23.94 -8.50 -4.20
N SER A 489 22.87 -7.79 -4.60
CA SER A 489 21.91 -8.28 -5.58
C SER A 489 22.60 -8.67 -6.88
N GLN A 490 23.57 -7.89 -7.38
CA GLN A 490 24.27 -8.19 -8.65
C GLN A 490 25.45 -9.17 -8.52
N ILE A 491 25.49 -9.98 -7.45
CA ILE A 491 26.56 -10.97 -7.26
C ILE A 491 26.15 -12.34 -7.78
N PHE A 492 27.01 -12.89 -8.63
CA PHE A 492 26.84 -14.20 -9.23
C PHE A 492 27.96 -15.13 -8.78
N VAL A 493 27.58 -16.32 -8.32
CA VAL A 493 28.50 -17.44 -8.08
C VAL A 493 28.00 -18.60 -8.94
N ASN A 494 28.83 -19.07 -9.88
CA ASN A 494 28.48 -20.10 -10.87
C ASN A 494 27.15 -19.80 -11.58
N ASP A 495 27.01 -18.59 -12.14
CA ASP A 495 25.80 -18.08 -12.82
C ASP A 495 24.52 -18.00 -11.96
N THR A 496 24.60 -18.29 -10.66
CA THR A 496 23.50 -18.12 -9.70
C THR A 496 23.63 -16.79 -8.98
N LYS A 497 22.56 -16.00 -8.98
CA LYS A 497 22.48 -14.71 -8.28
C LYS A 497 22.30 -14.94 -6.77
N ILE A 498 23.31 -14.66 -5.97
CA ILE A 498 23.34 -15.05 -4.54
C ILE A 498 22.82 -13.97 -3.59
N GLY A 499 22.95 -12.69 -3.90
CA GLY A 499 22.57 -11.65 -2.95
C GLY A 499 21.08 -11.60 -2.64
N ASN A 500 20.24 -12.00 -3.60
CA ASN A 500 18.79 -12.03 -3.42
C ASN A 500 18.31 -13.15 -2.49
N THR A 501 19.19 -14.05 -2.03
CA THR A 501 18.82 -15.17 -1.15
C THR A 501 19.50 -15.06 0.22
N VAL A 502 19.90 -13.84 0.62
CA VAL A 502 20.43 -13.60 1.96
C VAL A 502 19.29 -13.57 2.97
N HIS A 503 19.31 -14.50 3.92
CA HIS A 503 18.28 -14.64 4.95
C HIS A 503 18.65 -13.98 6.26
N THR A 504 19.93 -13.95 6.63
CA THR A 504 20.37 -13.34 7.89
C THR A 504 21.60 -12.45 7.70
N ILE A 505 21.74 -11.47 8.60
CA ILE A 505 22.95 -10.64 8.71
C ILE A 505 23.44 -10.70 10.15
N THR A 506 24.73 -10.98 10.36
CA THR A 506 25.36 -10.99 11.69
C THR A 506 26.62 -10.12 11.73
N PHE A 507 26.74 -9.26 12.75
CA PHE A 507 27.94 -8.46 12.99
C PHE A 507 28.94 -9.18 13.92
N LEU A 508 30.23 -9.09 13.60
CA LEU A 508 31.29 -9.80 14.33
C LEU A 508 32.49 -8.89 14.63
N ASP A 509 33.07 -9.06 15.82
CA ASP A 509 34.42 -8.60 16.16
C ASP A 509 35.41 -9.68 15.71
N GLU A 510 35.80 -9.62 14.45
CA GLU A 510 36.72 -10.55 13.82
C GLU A 510 37.64 -9.82 12.84
N LEU A 511 38.95 -10.00 13.01
CA LEU A 511 39.95 -9.55 12.04
C LEU A 511 40.12 -10.61 10.95
N LEU A 512 39.73 -10.27 9.72
CA LEU A 512 39.93 -11.12 8.55
C LEU A 512 41.16 -10.70 7.75
N GLU A 513 42.09 -11.64 7.55
CA GLU A 513 43.13 -11.46 6.54
C GLU A 513 42.57 -11.67 5.15
N TYR A 514 42.71 -10.68 4.27
CA TYR A 514 42.25 -10.77 2.89
C TYR A 514 43.30 -10.27 1.89
N VAL A 515 43.09 -10.57 0.61
CA VAL A 515 43.79 -9.96 -0.52
C VAL A 515 42.76 -9.46 -1.54
N GLU A 516 43.08 -8.38 -2.26
CA GLU A 516 42.22 -7.88 -3.34
C GLU A 516 42.15 -8.91 -4.48
N ASP A 517 40.96 -9.11 -5.06
CA ASP A 517 40.77 -9.96 -6.22
C ASP A 517 41.15 -9.18 -7.50
N PRO A 518 42.16 -9.64 -8.29
CA PRO A 518 42.65 -8.91 -9.46
C PRO A 518 41.80 -9.11 -10.74
N THR A 519 40.63 -9.77 -10.69
CA THR A 519 39.81 -10.14 -11.86
C THR A 519 38.49 -9.35 -11.95
N PRO A 520 38.51 -8.09 -12.41
CA PRO A 520 37.56 -7.07 -11.93
C PRO A 520 36.25 -7.09 -12.71
N THR A 521 35.22 -7.73 -12.15
CA THR A 521 33.81 -7.35 -12.37
C THR A 521 33.25 -6.56 -11.19
N ASP A 522 33.80 -6.77 -9.98
CA ASP A 522 33.56 -5.95 -8.79
C ASP A 522 34.88 -5.44 -8.22
N SER A 523 35.00 -4.12 -8.05
CA SER A 523 36.22 -3.46 -7.57
C SER A 523 36.47 -3.63 -6.07
N ASN A 524 35.45 -4.01 -5.29
CA ASN A 524 35.56 -4.16 -3.84
C ASN A 524 35.71 -5.63 -3.41
N LYS A 525 35.73 -6.56 -4.36
CA LYS A 525 35.81 -8.00 -4.08
C LYS A 525 37.16 -8.36 -3.47
N VAL A 526 37.11 -9.17 -2.41
CA VAL A 526 38.29 -9.67 -1.72
C VAL A 526 38.26 -11.18 -1.57
N ILE A 527 39.44 -11.79 -1.44
CA ILE A 527 39.61 -13.20 -1.11
C ILE A 527 40.10 -13.27 0.34
N VAL A 528 39.26 -13.81 1.22
CA VAL A 528 39.60 -14.01 2.64
C VAL A 528 40.45 -15.27 2.79
N LYS A 529 41.60 -15.16 3.45
CA LYS A 529 42.55 -16.26 3.58
C LYS A 529 42.04 -17.31 4.58
N GLY A 530 42.15 -18.58 4.21
CA GLY A 530 41.87 -19.71 5.11
C GLY A 530 40.38 -19.95 5.42
N ARG A 531 39.46 -19.24 4.74
CA ARG A 531 38.01 -19.31 4.94
C ARG A 531 37.34 -19.85 3.67
N SER A 532 37.43 -21.16 3.43
CA SER A 532 36.93 -21.80 2.19
C SER A 532 35.41 -21.88 2.09
N GLU A 533 34.70 -21.65 3.19
CA GLU A 533 33.24 -21.62 3.28
C GLU A 533 32.63 -20.30 2.78
N ILE A 534 33.45 -19.25 2.64
CA ILE A 534 33.02 -17.95 2.12
C ILE A 534 32.84 -18.08 0.60
N VAL A 535 31.60 -17.93 0.13
CA VAL A 535 31.30 -17.98 -1.31
C VAL A 535 31.60 -16.66 -2.00
N TYR A 536 31.52 -15.56 -1.25
CA TYR A 536 31.78 -14.22 -1.75
C TYR A 536 32.09 -13.24 -0.62
N ALA A 537 33.02 -12.30 -0.83
CA ALA A 537 33.38 -11.27 0.16
C ALA A 537 33.75 -9.94 -0.50
N ARG A 538 33.45 -8.85 0.19
CA ARG A 538 33.78 -7.47 -0.20
C ARG A 538 34.36 -6.69 0.96
N ASN A 539 35.33 -5.82 0.68
CA ASN A 539 35.69 -4.76 1.61
C ASN A 539 34.71 -3.59 1.45
N ILE A 540 33.99 -3.28 2.53
CA ILE A 540 33.03 -2.18 2.64
C ILE A 540 33.53 -1.07 3.59
N GLY A 541 34.80 -1.13 4.00
CA GLY A 541 35.43 -0.14 4.86
C GLY A 541 35.86 1.12 4.10
N ALA A 542 35.93 2.26 4.80
CA ALA A 542 36.50 3.49 4.25
C ALA A 542 38.00 3.30 3.86
N PRO A 543 38.59 4.19 3.03
CA PRO A 543 39.99 4.05 2.63
C PRO A 543 40.95 3.92 3.83
N GLY A 544 41.68 2.80 3.89
CA GLY A 544 42.58 2.47 5.01
C GLY A 544 41.96 1.58 6.09
N ASN A 545 40.67 1.25 5.98
CA ASN A 545 39.93 0.41 6.91
C ASN A 545 39.72 -0.99 6.36
N SER A 546 39.44 -1.92 7.26
CA SER A 546 39.11 -3.31 6.92
C SER A 546 37.78 -3.68 7.55
N VAL A 547 36.68 -3.37 6.86
CA VAL A 547 35.36 -3.89 7.21
C VAL A 547 34.95 -4.84 6.10
N ILE A 548 34.86 -6.14 6.41
CA ILE A 548 34.59 -7.16 5.41
C ILE A 548 33.16 -7.65 5.59
N ALA A 549 32.36 -7.51 4.53
CA ALA A 549 31.07 -8.16 4.40
C ALA A 549 31.23 -9.42 3.55
N TYR A 550 30.84 -10.57 4.08
CA TYR A 550 31.03 -11.86 3.42
C TYR A 550 29.81 -12.75 3.53
N ILE A 551 29.66 -13.65 2.56
CA ILE A 551 28.50 -14.52 2.40
C ILE A 551 28.93 -15.98 2.61
N VAL A 552 28.14 -16.72 3.38
CA VAL A 552 28.28 -18.16 3.64
C VAL A 552 26.92 -18.82 3.35
N ALA A 553 26.91 -20.03 2.78
CA ALA A 553 25.65 -20.75 2.56
C ALA A 553 25.01 -21.13 3.91
N ASP A 554 23.71 -20.86 4.07
CA ASP A 554 23.00 -20.97 5.37
C ASP A 554 22.29 -22.32 5.59
N HIS A 555 22.46 -23.26 4.65
CA HIS A 555 21.81 -24.57 4.64
C HIS A 555 20.27 -24.56 4.46
N GLN A 556 19.65 -23.41 4.14
CA GLN A 556 18.21 -23.23 3.85
C GLN A 556 17.98 -22.70 2.42
N ASN A 557 18.78 -23.17 1.45
CA ASN A 557 18.76 -22.70 0.06
C ASN A 557 18.99 -21.18 -0.10
N GLY A 558 19.65 -20.57 0.87
CA GLY A 558 20.07 -19.19 0.80
C GLY A 558 21.42 -18.98 1.45
N TYR A 559 21.59 -17.81 2.04
CA TYR A 559 22.87 -17.34 2.51
C TYR A 559 22.77 -16.53 3.79
N ASP A 560 23.77 -16.70 4.64
CA ASP A 560 24.04 -15.84 5.78
C ASP A 560 25.11 -14.83 5.38
N MET A 561 24.86 -13.57 5.69
CA MET A 561 25.84 -12.50 5.54
C MET A 561 26.45 -12.17 6.90
N TYR A 562 27.76 -11.98 6.90
CA TYR A 562 28.52 -11.57 8.07
C TYR A 562 29.25 -10.27 7.78
N ILE A 563 29.25 -9.35 8.74
CA ILE A 563 29.97 -8.07 8.64
C ILE A 563 30.96 -8.01 9.79
N SER A 564 32.25 -7.95 9.47
CA SER A 564 33.32 -8.12 10.45
C SER A 564 34.40 -7.06 10.34
N ALA A 565 34.90 -6.64 11.49
CA ALA A 565 36.12 -5.85 11.64
C ALA A 565 36.70 -6.05 13.05
N GLU A 566 38.00 -5.80 13.19
CA GLU A 566 38.67 -5.82 14.50
C GLU A 566 38.15 -4.67 15.39
N GLY A 567 37.71 -5.01 16.60
CA GLY A 567 37.08 -4.08 17.54
C GLY A 567 35.60 -3.79 17.24
N GLY A 568 34.92 -4.70 16.53
CA GLY A 568 33.53 -4.51 16.05
C GLY A 568 33.47 -3.58 14.84
N VAL A 569 32.28 -3.24 14.35
CA VAL A 569 32.04 -2.45 13.14
C VAL A 569 31.43 -1.09 13.50
N LYS A 570 31.96 0.00 12.94
CA LYS A 570 31.43 1.35 13.12
C LYS A 570 30.56 1.79 11.96
N ALA A 571 29.37 2.28 12.26
CA ALA A 571 28.41 2.83 11.30
C ALA A 571 28.90 4.16 10.73
N SER A 572 28.65 4.42 9.44
CA SER A 572 28.90 5.74 8.82
C SER A 572 28.14 6.86 9.54
N SER A 573 28.62 8.10 9.45
CA SER A 573 27.88 9.25 10.04
C SER A 573 26.46 9.37 9.46
N ARG A 574 26.31 9.03 8.18
CA ARG A 574 25.02 8.93 7.47
C ARG A 574 24.75 7.49 7.07
N CYS A 575 24.29 6.68 8.02
CA CYS A 575 24.00 5.26 7.81
C CYS A 575 22.52 5.08 7.44
N LEU A 576 22.14 5.69 6.32
CA LEU A 576 20.81 5.51 5.72
C LEU A 576 20.75 4.21 4.94
N SER A 577 19.61 3.52 4.96
CA SER A 577 19.27 2.49 3.98
C SER A 577 20.26 1.31 3.88
N LEU A 578 21.02 1.04 4.95
CA LEU A 578 22.08 0.03 4.95
C LEU A 578 21.59 -1.35 4.51
N PHE A 579 20.37 -1.74 4.92
CA PHE A 579 19.74 -3.02 4.56
C PHE A 579 18.53 -2.84 3.63
N ALA A 580 18.36 -1.67 3.01
CA ALA A 580 17.25 -1.42 2.10
C ALA A 580 17.68 -1.61 0.65
N ALA A 581 16.85 -2.18 -0.20
CA ALA A 581 17.13 -2.23 -1.63
C ALA A 581 16.91 -0.89 -2.33
N PHE A 582 17.93 -0.45 -3.05
CA PHE A 582 18.06 0.84 -3.72
C PHE A 582 18.73 0.65 -5.07
N ASP A 583 18.07 1.03 -6.15
CA ASP A 583 18.65 0.99 -7.49
C ASP A 583 19.50 2.25 -7.72
N PRO A 584 20.83 2.12 -7.87
CA PRO A 584 21.72 3.26 -8.06
C PRO A 584 21.53 3.96 -9.42
N VAL A 585 20.89 3.31 -10.40
CA VAL A 585 20.63 3.90 -11.72
C VAL A 585 19.40 4.80 -11.68
N SER A 586 18.27 4.30 -11.18
CA SER A 586 17.04 5.09 -11.05
C SER A 586 17.03 6.01 -9.83
N GLN A 587 17.97 5.83 -8.90
CA GLN A 587 18.04 6.54 -7.62
C GLN A 587 16.75 6.37 -6.78
N LYS A 588 16.12 5.20 -6.87
CA LYS A 588 14.86 4.86 -6.20
C LYS A 588 15.01 3.60 -5.36
N TYR A 589 14.24 3.54 -4.27
CA TYR A 589 14.03 2.31 -3.53
C TYR A 589 13.25 1.30 -4.36
N VAL A 590 13.68 0.05 -4.31
CA VAL A 590 13.10 -1.05 -5.08
C VAL A 590 12.26 -1.90 -4.13
N LEU A 591 11.01 -2.20 -4.52
CA LEU A 591 10.07 -2.94 -3.67
C LEU A 591 10.34 -4.46 -3.67
N ASP A 592 11.08 -4.97 -4.64
CA ASP A 592 11.38 -6.40 -4.88
C ASP A 592 12.88 -6.71 -4.82
N GLY A 593 13.65 -5.99 -3.99
CA GLY A 593 15.09 -6.16 -3.88
C GLY A 593 15.58 -7.25 -2.93
N TRP A 594 16.90 -7.34 -2.74
CA TRP A 594 17.53 -8.43 -1.98
C TRP A 594 17.07 -8.52 -0.52
N ASN A 595 16.67 -7.40 0.05
CA ASN A 595 16.25 -7.29 1.44
C ASN A 595 14.85 -7.87 1.73
N GLN A 596 14.08 -8.24 0.70
CA GLN A 596 12.79 -8.92 0.88
C GLN A 596 12.95 -10.28 1.59
N ASN A 597 14.11 -10.93 1.45
CA ASN A 597 14.38 -12.25 2.03
C ASN A 597 15.07 -12.18 3.40
N LEU A 598 15.37 -10.97 3.89
CA LEU A 598 16.05 -10.78 5.16
C LEU A 598 15.10 -11.08 6.33
N HIS A 599 15.33 -12.18 7.03
CA HIS A 599 14.53 -12.64 8.17
C HIS A 599 15.00 -12.08 9.50
N THR A 600 16.32 -11.98 9.68
CA THR A 600 16.93 -11.61 10.96
C THR A 600 18.19 -10.78 10.74
N VAL A 601 18.34 -9.74 11.55
CA VAL A 601 19.62 -9.02 11.71
C VAL A 601 20.07 -9.15 13.15
N ASP A 602 21.29 -9.59 13.37
CA ASP A 602 21.91 -9.71 14.68
C ASP A 602 23.13 -8.78 14.77
N PHE A 603 22.98 -7.70 15.53
CA PHE A 603 24.07 -6.76 15.76
C PHE A 603 25.14 -7.33 16.71
N ASN A 604 24.81 -8.36 17.52
CA ASN A 604 25.74 -9.06 18.42
C ASN A 604 26.61 -8.14 19.31
N ASN A 605 26.14 -6.92 19.60
CA ASN A 605 26.89 -5.83 20.24
C ASN A 605 28.18 -5.42 19.51
N GLN A 606 28.26 -5.66 18.21
CA GLN A 606 29.41 -5.36 17.35
C GLN A 606 29.11 -4.28 16.32
N PHE A 607 28.02 -3.51 16.46
CA PHE A 607 27.70 -2.39 15.58
C PHE A 607 27.63 -1.08 16.38
N ASP A 608 28.68 -0.26 16.27
CA ASP A 608 28.82 1.02 16.95
C ASP A 608 28.22 2.15 16.11
N THR A 609 27.09 2.69 16.58
CA THR A 609 26.36 3.82 15.97
C THR A 609 26.59 5.14 16.71
N SER A 610 27.52 5.21 17.68
CA SER A 610 27.70 6.38 18.55
C SER A 610 28.06 7.68 17.80
N THR A 611 28.59 7.57 16.58
CA THR A 611 28.90 8.71 15.71
C THR A 611 27.88 8.95 14.60
N ALA A 612 26.83 8.13 14.49
CA ALA A 612 25.81 8.25 13.46
C ALA A 612 24.89 9.44 13.75
N THR A 613 24.64 10.27 12.73
CA THR A 613 23.69 11.39 12.79
C THR A 613 22.39 11.10 12.04
N GLU A 614 22.38 10.10 11.15
CA GLU A 614 21.21 9.65 10.40
C GLU A 614 21.15 8.11 10.35
N LEU A 615 20.01 7.53 10.75
CA LEU A 615 19.73 6.08 10.67
C LEU A 615 18.41 5.76 9.95
N GLY A 616 17.81 6.75 9.26
CA GLY A 616 16.58 6.56 8.52
C GLY A 616 16.65 5.44 7.47
N MET A 617 15.51 4.80 7.22
CA MET A 617 15.34 3.77 6.18
C MET A 617 16.23 2.52 6.34
N LEU A 618 16.85 2.30 7.50
CA LEU A 618 17.81 1.21 7.71
C LEU A 618 17.28 -0.16 7.27
N PHE A 619 16.01 -0.47 7.57
CA PHE A 619 15.31 -1.71 7.21
C PHE A 619 14.16 -1.49 6.21
N TYR A 620 14.24 -0.46 5.37
CA TYR A 620 13.15 -0.08 4.47
C TYR A 620 12.75 -1.23 3.52
N ASN A 621 11.48 -1.64 3.60
CA ASN A 621 10.85 -2.78 2.93
C ASN A 621 11.54 -4.13 3.18
N CYS A 622 12.14 -4.39 4.35
CA CYS A 622 12.55 -5.76 4.68
C CYS A 622 11.31 -6.59 5.06
N THR A 623 10.50 -6.98 4.07
CA THR A 623 9.15 -7.54 4.28
C THR A 623 9.17 -8.86 5.05
N SER A 624 10.21 -9.68 4.91
CA SER A 624 10.39 -10.92 5.69
C SER A 624 11.05 -10.73 7.05
N LEU A 625 11.43 -9.50 7.43
CA LEU A 625 12.13 -9.24 8.69
C LEU A 625 11.21 -9.51 9.88
N LYS A 626 11.60 -10.50 10.69
CA LYS A 626 10.85 -10.94 11.87
C LYS A 626 11.49 -10.46 13.16
N GLU A 627 12.81 -10.33 13.18
CA GLU A 627 13.58 -10.07 14.41
C GLU A 627 14.84 -9.23 14.11
N VAL A 628 15.12 -8.25 14.99
CA VAL A 628 16.40 -7.53 15.02
C VAL A 628 16.99 -7.66 16.42
N LYS A 629 18.07 -8.43 16.55
CA LYS A 629 18.72 -8.71 17.83
C LYS A 629 19.77 -7.66 18.14
N GLY A 630 19.75 -7.17 19.38
CA GLY A 630 20.69 -6.18 19.87
C GLY A 630 20.38 -4.75 19.42
N ILE A 631 19.17 -4.48 18.91
CA ILE A 631 18.75 -3.14 18.49
C ILE A 631 18.69 -2.15 19.66
N GLU A 632 18.37 -2.64 20.85
CA GLU A 632 18.34 -1.89 22.09
C GLU A 632 19.74 -1.35 22.49
N ASN A 633 20.81 -1.91 21.93
CA ASN A 633 22.19 -1.52 22.21
C ASN A 633 22.75 -0.49 21.21
N LEU A 634 21.97 -0.10 20.20
CA LEU A 634 22.37 0.98 19.29
C LEU A 634 22.35 2.32 20.03
N ASP A 635 23.46 3.06 19.95
CA ASP A 635 23.53 4.44 20.44
C ASP A 635 22.91 5.37 19.39
N VAL A 636 21.75 5.94 19.72
CA VAL A 636 21.01 6.88 18.87
C VAL A 636 21.02 8.32 19.41
N SER A 637 21.83 8.59 20.44
CA SER A 637 21.87 9.90 21.13
C SER A 637 22.28 11.07 20.22
N ASN A 638 23.02 10.79 19.14
CA ASN A 638 23.43 11.77 18.13
C ASN A 638 22.57 11.75 16.85
N VAL A 639 21.60 10.83 16.76
CA VAL A 639 20.78 10.63 15.56
C VAL A 639 19.68 11.69 15.51
N THR A 640 19.56 12.34 14.36
CA THR A 640 18.58 13.40 14.11
C THR A 640 17.40 12.94 13.24
N VAL A 641 17.57 11.84 12.49
CA VAL A 641 16.61 11.30 11.53
C VAL A 641 16.44 9.78 11.71
N LEU A 642 15.24 9.36 12.10
CA LEU A 642 14.78 7.96 12.17
C LEU A 642 13.69 7.63 11.13
N GLN A 643 13.49 8.52 10.15
CA GLN A 643 12.42 8.40 9.17
C GLN A 643 12.42 7.03 8.48
N SER A 644 11.25 6.40 8.42
CA SER A 644 11.02 5.14 7.68
C SER A 644 11.90 3.96 8.10
N LEU A 645 12.43 3.94 9.32
CA LEU A 645 13.38 2.92 9.80
C LEU A 645 12.90 1.48 9.52
N PHE A 646 11.64 1.17 9.81
CA PHE A 646 11.00 -0.14 9.59
C PHE A 646 9.87 -0.10 8.56
N TYR A 647 9.83 0.94 7.71
CA TYR A 647 8.76 1.06 6.71
C TYR A 647 8.63 -0.25 5.90
N GLY A 648 7.44 -0.82 5.82
CA GLY A 648 7.17 -2.02 5.02
C GLY A 648 7.77 -3.32 5.56
N CYS A 649 8.24 -3.37 6.81
CA CYS A 649 8.60 -4.63 7.48
C CYS A 649 7.33 -5.41 7.85
N SER A 650 6.63 -5.93 6.84
CA SER A 650 5.28 -6.50 6.98
C SER A 650 5.23 -7.78 7.84
N SER A 651 6.35 -8.49 8.02
CA SER A 651 6.48 -9.66 8.92
C SER A 651 6.89 -9.31 10.35
N LEU A 652 7.19 -8.04 10.65
CA LEU A 652 7.63 -7.63 11.98
C LEU A 652 6.44 -7.69 12.96
N VAL A 653 6.56 -8.49 14.01
CA VAL A 653 5.48 -8.72 14.99
C VAL A 653 5.59 -7.81 16.20
N SER A 654 6.81 -7.58 16.69
CA SER A 654 7.07 -6.75 17.86
C SER A 654 8.39 -6.01 17.75
N MET A 655 8.50 -4.84 18.38
CA MET A 655 9.75 -4.09 18.45
C MET A 655 9.88 -3.33 19.78
N ASP A 656 11.03 -3.44 20.44
CA ASP A 656 11.35 -2.67 21.66
C ASP A 656 12.48 -1.68 21.39
N LEU A 657 12.15 -0.39 21.41
CA LEU A 657 13.08 0.73 21.27
C LEU A 657 13.12 1.60 22.54
N SER A 658 12.66 1.07 23.67
CA SER A 658 12.53 1.84 24.92
C SER A 658 13.88 2.28 25.51
N ALA A 659 14.97 1.62 25.14
CA ALA A 659 16.32 1.94 25.62
C ALA A 659 16.99 3.12 24.88
N TRP A 660 16.35 3.65 23.83
CA TRP A 660 16.93 4.67 22.97
C TRP A 660 16.82 6.08 23.56
N ASP A 661 17.95 6.80 23.61
CA ASP A 661 18.00 8.24 23.84
C ASP A 661 17.66 8.97 22.53
N THR A 662 16.39 9.30 22.32
CA THR A 662 15.95 10.00 21.09
C THR A 662 16.04 11.53 21.22
N SER A 663 16.73 12.05 22.23
CA SER A 663 16.72 13.48 22.56
C SER A 663 17.26 14.38 21.44
N SER A 664 18.01 13.85 20.47
CA SER A 664 18.47 14.57 19.27
C SER A 664 17.57 14.42 18.04
N VAL A 665 16.59 13.51 18.07
CA VAL A 665 15.75 13.18 16.91
C VAL A 665 14.79 14.31 16.62
N THR A 666 14.69 14.68 15.34
CA THR A 666 13.75 15.70 14.85
C THR A 666 12.68 15.13 13.91
N ASN A 667 12.97 13.99 13.27
CA ASN A 667 12.08 13.35 12.32
C ASN A 667 11.99 11.84 12.61
N ALA A 668 10.81 11.40 13.06
CA ALA A 668 10.44 10.00 13.28
C ALA A 668 9.25 9.58 12.39
N SER A 669 9.07 10.25 11.25
CA SER A 669 7.98 9.97 10.32
C SER A 669 8.08 8.55 9.76
N TYR A 670 6.94 7.91 9.50
CA TYR A 670 6.85 6.59 8.85
C TYR A 670 7.58 5.45 9.57
N LEU A 671 7.93 5.61 10.86
CA LEU A 671 8.82 4.70 11.58
C LEU A 671 8.44 3.22 11.42
N PHE A 672 7.14 2.90 11.50
CA PHE A 672 6.55 1.57 11.37
C PHE A 672 5.47 1.49 10.27
N ALA A 673 5.41 2.46 9.35
CA ALA A 673 4.38 2.46 8.32
C ALA A 673 4.41 1.18 7.48
N ASN A 674 3.25 0.58 7.20
CA ASN A 674 3.07 -0.71 6.52
C ASN A 674 3.68 -1.93 7.24
N CYS A 675 3.99 -1.86 8.54
CA CYS A 675 4.27 -3.06 9.35
C CYS A 675 2.96 -3.79 9.67
N THR A 676 2.38 -4.47 8.68
CA THR A 676 1.02 -5.02 8.79
C THR A 676 0.84 -6.09 9.87
N SER A 677 1.91 -6.79 10.26
CA SER A 677 1.91 -7.81 11.33
C SER A 677 2.27 -7.26 12.71
N LEU A 678 2.60 -5.96 12.84
CA LEU A 678 3.03 -5.36 14.10
C LEU A 678 1.87 -5.37 15.11
N GLN A 679 2.09 -6.03 16.23
CA GLN A 679 1.12 -6.20 17.32
C GLN A 679 1.54 -5.45 18.58
N ASP A 680 2.84 -5.34 18.83
CA ASP A 680 3.41 -4.76 20.06
C ASP A 680 4.60 -3.84 19.72
N VAL A 681 4.65 -2.67 20.35
CA VAL A 681 5.78 -1.75 20.24
C VAL A 681 6.04 -1.10 21.59
N GLN A 682 7.32 -1.00 21.97
CA GLN A 682 7.74 -0.34 23.21
C GLN A 682 8.59 0.89 22.88
N LEU A 683 8.03 2.08 23.11
CA LEU A 683 8.58 3.41 22.84
C LEU A 683 8.48 4.30 24.10
N HIS A 684 8.95 3.81 25.24
CA HIS A 684 8.95 4.51 26.56
C HIS A 684 9.92 5.70 26.63
N TRP A 685 9.88 6.54 25.60
CA TRP A 685 10.63 7.78 25.46
C TRP A 685 9.99 8.87 26.32
N ASP A 686 10.77 9.43 27.23
CA ASP A 686 10.29 10.46 28.15
C ASP A 686 10.26 11.84 27.47
N GLN A 687 9.89 12.88 28.23
CA GLN A 687 9.83 14.24 27.69
C GLN A 687 11.16 14.72 27.11
N THR A 688 12.30 14.30 27.67
CA THR A 688 13.63 14.68 27.16
C THR A 688 13.95 14.02 25.84
N ASP A 689 13.42 12.81 25.62
CA ASP A 689 13.56 12.04 24.38
C ASP A 689 12.69 12.62 23.25
N THR A 690 11.48 13.10 23.55
CA THR A 690 10.53 13.58 22.53
C THR A 690 10.55 15.09 22.30
N GLN A 691 11.32 15.86 23.09
CA GLN A 691 11.29 17.33 23.07
C GLN A 691 11.65 17.95 21.72
N ASN A 692 12.47 17.28 20.90
CA ASN A 692 12.97 17.82 19.63
C ASN A 692 12.20 17.32 18.40
N PHE A 693 11.17 16.49 18.58
CA PHE A 693 10.36 16.01 17.47
C PHE A 693 9.66 17.17 16.75
N ILE A 694 9.85 17.24 15.44
CA ILE A 694 9.17 18.19 14.54
C ILE A 694 8.07 17.48 13.75
N THR A 695 8.32 16.25 13.30
CA THR A 695 7.35 15.47 12.53
C THR A 695 7.34 13.99 12.90
N ILE A 696 6.12 13.46 13.03
CA ILE A 696 5.81 12.06 13.38
C ILE A 696 4.73 11.49 12.44
N GLN A 697 4.53 12.09 11.27
CA GLN A 697 3.49 11.69 10.33
C GLN A 697 3.62 10.20 9.94
N ASN A 698 2.47 9.57 9.71
CA ASN A 698 2.35 8.21 9.19
C ASN A 698 3.05 7.15 10.05
N MET A 699 3.42 7.42 11.30
CA MET A 699 4.28 6.55 12.10
C MET A 699 3.80 5.09 12.16
N PHE A 700 2.49 4.88 12.34
CA PHE A 700 1.86 3.55 12.39
C PHE A 700 0.89 3.31 11.23
N GLN A 701 0.95 4.10 10.15
CA GLN A 701 0.07 3.94 9.00
C GLN A 701 0.03 2.47 8.54
N LYS A 702 -1.16 1.89 8.37
CA LYS A 702 -1.39 0.50 7.93
C LYS A 702 -0.77 -0.57 8.84
N CYS A 703 -0.54 -0.30 10.13
CA CYS A 703 -0.26 -1.33 11.13
C CYS A 703 -1.53 -2.11 11.48
N LYS A 704 -2.00 -2.94 10.54
CA LYS A 704 -3.32 -3.60 10.60
C LYS A 704 -3.49 -4.56 11.77
N SER A 705 -2.41 -5.09 12.35
CA SER A 705 -2.46 -6.03 13.48
C SER A 705 -2.38 -5.35 14.86
N LEU A 706 -2.18 -4.03 14.90
CA LEU A 706 -2.09 -3.26 16.13
C LEU A 706 -3.48 -3.13 16.77
N VAL A 707 -3.64 -3.63 18.00
CA VAL A 707 -4.94 -3.65 18.71
C VAL A 707 -5.09 -2.52 19.72
N SER A 708 -4.00 -2.15 20.40
CA SER A 708 -3.97 -1.11 21.43
C SER A 708 -2.60 -0.43 21.45
N MET A 709 -2.56 0.81 21.94
CA MET A 709 -1.33 1.54 22.27
C MET A 709 -1.12 1.66 23.79
N GLU A 710 -1.89 0.92 24.59
CA GLU A 710 -1.70 0.87 26.04
C GLU A 710 -0.34 0.22 26.37
N ASP A 711 0.39 0.80 27.32
CA ASP A 711 1.73 0.39 27.75
C ASP A 711 2.82 0.47 26.66
N SER A 712 2.55 1.18 25.56
CA SER A 712 3.52 1.37 24.47
C SER A 712 4.52 2.49 24.75
N GLY A 713 4.22 3.38 25.71
CA GLY A 713 4.98 4.60 25.98
C GLY A 713 4.53 5.80 25.13
N VAL A 714 3.87 5.59 23.99
CA VAL A 714 3.35 6.66 23.13
C VAL A 714 2.33 7.54 23.86
N GLU A 715 1.56 6.95 24.78
CA GLU A 715 0.58 7.63 25.62
C GLU A 715 1.21 8.67 26.58
N ASP A 716 2.51 8.57 26.83
CA ASP A 716 3.25 9.40 27.79
C ASP A 716 4.07 10.52 27.14
N TRP A 717 4.12 10.57 25.82
CA TRP A 717 4.92 11.56 25.09
C TRP A 717 4.48 13.00 25.34
N VAL A 718 5.47 13.89 25.37
CA VAL A 718 5.28 15.35 25.43
C VAL A 718 5.88 15.96 24.17
N LEU A 719 5.05 16.61 23.34
CA LEU A 719 5.41 16.98 21.97
C LEU A 719 5.39 18.51 21.76
N PRO A 720 6.31 19.27 22.39
CA PRO A 720 6.24 20.73 22.38
C PRO A 720 6.51 21.34 21.00
N ASN A 721 7.23 20.66 20.12
CA ASN A 721 7.70 21.20 18.84
C ASN A 721 7.11 20.52 17.60
N VAL A 722 6.25 19.50 17.77
CA VAL A 722 5.65 18.78 16.65
C VAL A 722 4.69 19.68 15.89
N THR A 723 4.90 19.79 14.58
CA THR A 723 4.03 20.53 13.67
C THR A 723 3.19 19.62 12.77
N GLU A 724 3.63 18.38 12.52
CA GLU A 724 3.03 17.49 11.53
C GLU A 724 2.87 16.05 12.06
N ALA A 725 1.61 15.60 12.15
CA ALA A 725 1.25 14.26 12.62
C ALA A 725 0.13 13.61 11.78
N ARG A 726 -0.08 14.03 10.53
CA ARG A 726 -1.07 13.42 9.64
C ARG A 726 -0.89 11.90 9.52
N SER A 727 -1.99 11.21 9.30
CA SER A 727 -2.05 9.77 9.01
C SER A 727 -1.40 8.87 10.06
N PHE A 728 -1.21 9.34 11.30
CA PHE A 728 -0.44 8.63 12.34
C PHE A 728 -0.90 7.18 12.52
N PHE A 729 -2.22 6.95 12.57
CA PHE A 729 -2.85 5.62 12.64
C PHE A 729 -3.70 5.28 11.40
N TRP A 730 -3.55 5.96 10.27
CA TRP A 730 -4.36 5.70 9.06
C TRP A 730 -4.34 4.21 8.69
N GLN A 731 -5.52 3.58 8.57
CA GLN A 731 -5.71 2.16 8.25
C GLN A 731 -5.12 1.18 9.28
N CYS A 732 -5.03 1.56 10.55
CA CYS A 732 -4.88 0.63 11.67
C CYS A 732 -6.23 -0.04 11.95
N THR A 733 -6.69 -0.92 11.05
CA THR A 733 -8.08 -1.40 11.04
C THR A 733 -8.49 -2.19 12.28
N ASN A 734 -7.54 -2.75 13.04
CA ASN A 734 -7.80 -3.49 14.29
C ASN A 734 -7.56 -2.67 15.57
N LEU A 735 -7.11 -1.41 15.47
CA LEU A 735 -6.87 -0.55 16.64
C LEU A 735 -8.20 -0.28 17.34
N GLN A 736 -8.29 -0.59 18.64
CA GLN A 736 -9.51 -0.45 19.44
C GLN A 736 -9.46 0.74 20.39
N THR A 737 -8.30 0.98 21.00
CA THR A 737 -8.13 1.99 22.06
C THR A 737 -6.79 2.72 21.96
N VAL A 738 -6.81 4.02 22.23
CA VAL A 738 -5.60 4.86 22.29
C VAL A 738 -5.78 6.02 23.30
N ASP A 739 -4.78 6.31 24.13
CA ASP A 739 -4.76 7.49 25.01
C ASP A 739 -3.60 8.41 24.61
N LEU A 740 -3.92 9.59 24.10
CA LEU A 740 -2.96 10.64 23.70
C LEU A 740 -3.17 11.93 24.52
N SER A 741 -3.83 11.84 25.68
CA SER A 741 -4.18 13.02 26.49
C SER A 741 -2.96 13.81 26.97
N LYS A 742 -1.80 13.17 27.14
CA LYS A 742 -0.56 13.82 27.58
C LYS A 742 0.19 14.58 26.50
N TRP A 743 -0.06 14.34 25.21
CA TRP A 743 0.66 14.98 24.11
C TRP A 743 0.57 16.50 24.16
N ASN A 744 -0.65 17.02 24.37
CA ASN A 744 -1.00 18.44 24.45
C ASN A 744 -0.19 19.35 23.48
N PRO A 745 -0.24 19.09 22.15
CA PRO A 745 0.66 19.72 21.20
C PRO A 745 0.29 21.19 20.95
N GLN A 746 1.27 22.09 21.07
CA GLN A 746 1.06 23.54 20.95
C GLN A 746 1.33 24.10 19.54
N ASN A 747 2.04 23.33 18.73
CA ASN A 747 2.53 23.75 17.41
C ASN A 747 2.00 22.88 16.27
N ILE A 748 1.12 21.92 16.55
CA ILE A 748 0.58 21.02 15.54
C ILE A 748 -0.27 21.79 14.54
N VAL A 749 -0.06 21.51 13.25
CA VAL A 749 -0.75 22.16 12.14
C VAL A 749 -1.75 21.21 11.50
N ASN A 750 -1.39 19.95 11.29
CA ASN A 750 -2.22 18.98 10.56
C ASN A 750 -2.44 17.69 11.33
N LEU A 751 -3.71 17.27 11.39
CA LEU A 751 -4.16 15.96 11.86
C LEU A 751 -4.91 15.19 10.76
N GLN A 752 -4.66 15.55 9.50
CA GLN A 752 -5.32 14.93 8.34
C GLN A 752 -5.17 13.40 8.41
N PHE A 753 -6.26 12.67 8.17
CA PHE A 753 -6.30 11.21 8.15
C PHE A 753 -5.83 10.50 9.44
N PHE A 754 -5.72 11.18 10.58
CA PHE A 754 -5.06 10.64 11.78
C PHE A 754 -5.56 9.25 12.20
N PHE A 755 -6.87 9.05 12.23
CA PHE A 755 -7.55 7.76 12.48
C PHE A 755 -8.36 7.27 11.28
N TYR A 756 -8.08 7.77 10.07
CA TYR A 756 -8.86 7.39 8.89
C TYR A 756 -8.88 5.86 8.71
N GLU A 757 -10.06 5.28 8.51
CA GLU A 757 -10.27 3.83 8.38
C GLU A 757 -9.78 2.99 9.57
N CYS A 758 -9.73 3.55 10.78
CA CYS A 758 -9.59 2.76 12.00
C CYS A 758 -10.95 2.10 12.33
N HIS A 759 -11.35 1.14 11.51
CA HIS A 759 -12.69 0.54 11.52
C HIS A 759 -13.13 0.03 12.89
N ASN A 760 -12.20 -0.50 13.69
CA ASN A 760 -12.48 -1.07 15.01
C ASN A 760 -12.21 -0.12 16.21
N LEU A 761 -11.92 1.17 15.97
CA LEU A 761 -11.63 2.12 17.04
C LEU A 761 -12.90 2.36 17.87
N GLN A 762 -12.86 1.97 19.15
CA GLN A 762 -14.00 2.06 20.08
C GLN A 762 -13.90 3.29 20.98
N SER A 763 -12.69 3.66 21.37
CA SER A 763 -12.45 4.84 22.20
C SER A 763 -11.06 5.43 21.96
N PHE A 764 -10.95 6.74 22.11
CA PHE A 764 -9.68 7.45 22.13
C PHE A 764 -9.71 8.51 23.23
N ARG A 765 -8.55 8.99 23.68
CA ARG A 765 -8.45 10.11 24.61
C ARG A 765 -7.50 11.17 24.07
N MET A 766 -8.02 12.39 23.91
CA MET A 766 -7.26 13.59 23.51
C MET A 766 -7.69 14.78 24.37
N GLU A 767 -7.99 14.54 25.64
CA GLU A 767 -8.55 15.55 26.53
C GLU A 767 -7.51 16.63 26.88
N GLY A 768 -7.94 17.89 26.95
CA GLY A 768 -7.12 19.00 27.44
C GLY A 768 -6.11 19.57 26.46
N TRP A 769 -6.13 19.17 25.18
CA TRP A 769 -5.23 19.71 24.17
C TRP A 769 -5.44 21.22 23.95
N ASN A 770 -4.36 21.98 23.90
CA ASN A 770 -4.35 23.38 23.51
C ASN A 770 -3.72 23.52 22.12
N VAL A 771 -4.53 23.85 21.10
CA VAL A 771 -4.17 23.70 19.67
C VAL A 771 -4.24 25.03 18.89
N PRO A 772 -3.45 26.06 19.26
CA PRO A 772 -3.52 27.40 18.66
C PRO A 772 -3.19 27.44 17.18
N THR A 773 -2.43 26.47 16.66
CA THR A 773 -1.92 26.42 15.29
C THR A 773 -2.59 25.39 14.40
N LEU A 774 -3.52 24.59 14.92
CA LEU A 774 -4.16 23.51 14.17
C LEU A 774 -5.00 24.10 13.03
N LYS A 775 -4.73 23.65 11.80
CA LYS A 775 -5.39 24.09 10.57
C LYS A 775 -6.38 23.07 10.03
N SER A 776 -6.01 21.78 10.02
CA SER A 776 -6.83 20.77 9.36
C SER A 776 -7.10 19.54 10.23
N LEU A 777 -8.38 19.14 10.25
CA LEU A 777 -8.90 17.85 10.72
C LEU A 777 -9.44 17.01 9.55
N GLN A 778 -9.00 17.26 8.30
CA GLN A 778 -9.44 16.53 7.11
C GLN A 778 -9.49 15.01 7.36
N GLN A 779 -10.66 14.39 7.22
CA GLN A 779 -10.86 12.94 7.34
C GLN A 779 -10.25 12.30 8.60
N THR A 780 -10.09 13.07 9.68
CA THR A 780 -9.39 12.61 10.89
C THR A 780 -10.01 11.33 11.46
N PHE A 781 -11.35 11.28 11.55
CA PHE A 781 -12.09 10.13 12.08
C PHE A 781 -12.89 9.39 11.02
N ALA A 782 -12.74 9.73 9.73
CA ALA A 782 -13.58 9.15 8.69
C ALA A 782 -13.47 7.60 8.68
N ASN A 783 -14.59 6.93 8.46
CA ASN A 783 -14.74 5.47 8.49
C ASN A 783 -14.42 4.80 9.85
N CYS A 784 -14.44 5.53 10.97
CA CYS A 784 -14.34 4.92 12.31
C CYS A 784 -15.68 4.32 12.76
N TYR A 785 -16.07 3.18 12.17
CA TYR A 785 -17.40 2.61 12.34
C TYR A 785 -17.77 2.23 13.77
N GLN A 786 -16.82 1.97 14.69
CA GLN A 786 -17.11 1.54 16.07
C GLN A 786 -17.12 2.69 17.09
N LEU A 787 -16.78 3.93 16.73
CA LEU A 787 -16.79 5.06 17.66
C LEU A 787 -18.23 5.44 18.03
N GLU A 788 -18.56 5.45 19.32
CA GLU A 788 -19.85 5.95 19.81
C GLU A 788 -19.79 7.41 20.30
N VAL A 789 -18.60 7.89 20.70
CA VAL A 789 -18.40 9.21 21.29
C VAL A 789 -17.11 9.83 20.75
N ILE A 790 -17.22 11.06 20.25
CA ILE A 790 -16.10 11.97 19.98
C ILE A 790 -16.32 13.19 20.88
N ASP A 791 -15.47 13.35 21.90
CA ASP A 791 -15.55 14.46 22.86
C ASP A 791 -14.24 15.25 22.89
N LEU A 792 -14.22 16.37 22.18
CA LEU A 792 -13.11 17.33 22.12
C LEU A 792 -13.43 18.61 22.93
N SER A 793 -14.42 18.57 23.83
CA SER A 793 -14.89 19.76 24.58
C SER A 793 -13.87 20.38 25.53
N SER A 794 -12.82 19.63 25.87
CA SER A 794 -11.72 20.10 26.69
C SER A 794 -10.61 20.77 25.88
N TRP A 795 -10.71 20.79 24.55
CA TRP A 795 -9.75 21.51 23.70
C TRP A 795 -9.83 23.02 23.92
N SER A 796 -8.70 23.71 23.79
CA SER A 796 -8.61 25.15 23.96
C SER A 796 -7.83 25.83 22.84
N ASN A 797 -8.11 27.12 22.62
CA ASN A 797 -7.52 27.98 21.60
C ASN A 797 -7.57 27.39 20.18
N ILE A 798 -8.70 26.84 19.75
CA ILE A 798 -8.87 26.34 18.37
C ILE A 798 -9.03 27.55 17.41
N ASN A 799 -7.94 28.28 17.17
CA ASN A 799 -7.98 29.62 16.57
C ASN A 799 -7.61 29.66 15.07
N SER A 800 -7.04 28.56 14.54
CA SER A 800 -6.45 28.53 13.20
C SER A 800 -7.10 27.48 12.28
N LEU A 801 -8.12 26.77 12.76
CA LEU A 801 -8.74 25.64 12.07
C LEU A 801 -9.53 26.14 10.85
N ASP A 802 -9.18 25.70 9.66
CA ASP A 802 -9.82 26.08 8.39
C ASP A 802 -10.20 24.88 7.51
N ASP A 803 -10.02 23.64 7.97
CA ASP A 803 -10.40 22.47 7.19
C ASP A 803 -10.98 21.35 8.06
N LEU A 804 -12.26 21.04 7.80
CA LEU A 804 -13.08 20.03 8.45
C LEU A 804 -13.61 18.99 7.46
N TYR A 805 -13.09 18.96 6.24
CA TYR A 805 -13.56 18.07 5.19
C TYR A 805 -13.65 16.62 5.65
N ALA A 806 -14.85 16.06 5.51
CA ALA A 806 -15.18 14.69 5.90
C ALA A 806 -14.63 14.26 7.27
N ALA A 807 -14.39 15.20 8.20
CA ALA A 807 -13.65 14.93 9.44
C ALA A 807 -14.27 13.80 10.28
N PHE A 808 -15.60 13.66 10.23
CA PHE A 808 -16.36 12.65 10.95
C PHE A 808 -17.14 11.70 10.02
N SER A 809 -16.91 11.78 8.70
CA SER A 809 -17.73 11.06 7.72
C SER A 809 -17.77 9.56 7.99
N SER A 810 -18.94 8.95 7.82
CA SER A 810 -19.15 7.49 7.96
C SER A 810 -18.80 6.91 9.33
N CYS A 811 -18.78 7.74 10.38
CA CYS A 811 -18.83 7.25 11.77
C CYS A 811 -20.26 6.80 12.12
N SER A 812 -20.73 5.71 11.49
CA SER A 812 -22.14 5.30 11.50
C SER A 812 -22.71 4.96 12.88
N ASN A 813 -21.87 4.56 13.84
CA ASN A 813 -22.27 4.31 15.24
C ASN A 813 -22.09 5.52 16.18
N LEU A 814 -21.63 6.67 15.68
CA LEU A 814 -21.39 7.86 16.49
C LEU A 814 -22.69 8.40 17.07
N LYS A 815 -22.81 8.42 18.40
CA LYS A 815 -23.98 8.92 19.13
C LYS A 815 -23.77 10.34 19.64
N THR A 816 -22.55 10.67 20.06
CA THR A 816 -22.20 11.96 20.67
C THR A 816 -21.00 12.57 19.97
N LEU A 817 -21.14 13.80 19.49
CA LEU A 817 -20.05 14.62 18.96
C LEU A 817 -19.97 15.94 19.73
N LYS A 818 -18.80 16.29 20.26
CA LYS A 818 -18.57 17.60 20.89
C LYS A 818 -17.26 18.21 20.41
N ILE A 819 -17.35 19.38 19.79
CA ILE A 819 -16.19 20.18 19.37
C ILE A 819 -16.50 21.68 19.52
N PRO A 820 -16.82 22.18 20.73
CA PRO A 820 -17.16 23.58 20.96
C PRO A 820 -15.93 24.51 20.81
N ASN A 821 -16.19 25.81 20.71
CA ASN A 821 -15.22 26.91 20.79
C ASN A 821 -14.19 26.99 19.66
N ILE A 822 -14.55 26.58 18.43
CA ILE A 822 -13.75 26.87 17.23
C ILE A 822 -13.79 28.37 16.93
N LYS A 823 -12.65 29.02 16.83
CA LYS A 823 -12.53 30.46 16.49
C LYS A 823 -11.71 30.60 15.22
N SER A 824 -12.30 30.29 14.07
CA SER A 824 -11.59 30.32 12.79
C SER A 824 -11.58 31.72 12.19
N GLY A 825 -10.37 32.25 11.94
CA GLY A 825 -10.14 33.55 11.32
C GLY A 825 -9.88 33.52 9.81
N TYR A 826 -10.21 32.43 9.11
CA TYR A 826 -9.85 32.22 7.69
C TYR A 826 -11.08 32.09 6.77
N LYS A 827 -11.00 32.77 5.62
CA LYS A 827 -12.08 32.97 4.65
C LYS A 827 -12.55 31.71 3.91
N ASP A 828 -11.82 30.61 4.00
CA ASP A 828 -11.99 29.44 3.13
C ASP A 828 -12.23 28.15 3.93
N MET A 829 -12.94 28.23 5.07
CA MET A 829 -13.15 27.03 5.88
C MET A 829 -13.90 25.94 5.10
N PHE A 830 -13.26 24.77 4.95
CA PHE A 830 -13.75 23.70 4.09
C PHE A 830 -14.56 22.66 4.88
N PHE A 831 -15.85 22.51 4.53
CA PHE A 831 -16.81 21.68 5.27
C PHE A 831 -17.34 20.45 4.51
N TRP A 832 -16.87 20.20 3.28
CA TRP A 832 -17.52 19.21 2.42
C TRP A 832 -17.57 17.81 3.08
N CYS A 833 -18.77 17.22 3.16
CA CYS A 833 -19.10 15.96 3.80
C CYS A 833 -18.72 15.82 5.30
N THR A 834 -18.52 16.92 6.04
CA THR A 834 -18.05 16.90 7.45
C THR A 834 -18.83 15.90 8.33
N PHE A 835 -20.16 15.88 8.19
CA PHE A 835 -21.08 15.06 8.99
C PHE A 835 -21.83 14.00 8.19
N ASP A 836 -21.30 13.63 7.02
CA ASP A 836 -21.93 12.63 6.15
C ASP A 836 -21.93 11.23 6.84
N TYR A 837 -23.00 10.47 6.67
CA TYR A 837 -23.25 9.11 7.15
C TYR A 837 -23.15 8.94 8.68
N LEU A 838 -23.58 9.95 9.44
CA LEU A 838 -23.72 9.91 10.91
C LEU A 838 -25.09 9.37 11.36
N ASP A 839 -25.44 8.16 10.94
CA ASP A 839 -26.79 7.58 11.05
C ASP A 839 -27.32 7.47 12.50
N SER A 840 -26.42 7.25 13.47
CA SER A 840 -26.71 7.01 14.89
C SER A 840 -26.62 8.26 15.78
N LEU A 841 -26.33 9.43 15.21
CA LEU A 841 -26.08 10.65 15.98
C LEU A 841 -27.31 11.03 16.82
N GLN A 842 -27.06 11.37 18.10
CA GLN A 842 -28.10 11.75 19.08
C GLN A 842 -27.79 13.09 19.75
N TYR A 843 -26.52 13.45 19.88
CA TYR A 843 -26.08 14.67 20.54
C TYR A 843 -24.90 15.30 19.79
N MET A 844 -24.99 16.59 19.50
CA MET A 844 -23.95 17.39 18.85
C MET A 844 -23.78 18.72 19.58
N ASP A 845 -22.56 19.05 19.97
CA ASP A 845 -22.21 20.34 20.57
C ASP A 845 -21.12 21.04 19.74
N ILE A 846 -21.55 22.13 19.10
CA ILE A 846 -20.73 23.05 18.30
C ILE A 846 -20.85 24.48 18.86
N SER A 847 -21.14 24.61 20.15
CA SER A 847 -21.28 25.92 20.80
C SER A 847 -19.98 26.72 20.77
N GLY A 848 -20.07 28.05 20.71
CA GLY A 848 -18.93 28.98 20.75
C GLY A 848 -18.12 29.03 19.46
N TRP A 849 -18.63 28.46 18.36
CA TRP A 849 -18.00 28.60 17.06
C TRP A 849 -18.01 30.09 16.63
N VAL A 850 -16.92 30.56 16.05
CA VAL A 850 -16.77 31.88 15.44
C VAL A 850 -16.15 31.64 14.07
N LEU A 851 -16.90 31.92 13.00
CA LEU A 851 -16.50 31.64 11.62
C LEU A 851 -16.39 32.97 10.86
N ASP A 852 -15.16 33.42 10.61
CA ASP A 852 -14.90 34.68 9.93
C ASP A 852 -14.63 34.45 8.42
N GLY A 853 -15.55 34.90 7.56
CA GLY A 853 -15.27 35.13 6.14
C GLY A 853 -15.58 34.02 5.13
N SER A 854 -16.37 32.99 5.47
CA SER A 854 -16.72 31.94 4.49
C SER A 854 -17.67 32.45 3.40
N ASN A 855 -17.33 32.18 2.14
CA ASN A 855 -18.32 32.12 1.05
C ASN A 855 -19.40 31.08 1.39
N SER A 856 -20.58 31.19 0.75
CA SER A 856 -21.78 30.37 0.99
C SER A 856 -21.48 28.95 1.48
N VAL A 857 -21.79 28.63 2.73
CA VAL A 857 -21.75 27.26 3.23
C VAL A 857 -23.15 26.67 3.09
N SER A 858 -23.35 25.78 2.12
CA SER A 858 -24.60 25.06 1.97
C SER A 858 -24.65 23.89 2.94
N THR A 859 -25.84 23.49 3.38
CA THR A 859 -25.97 22.34 4.27
C THR A 859 -25.74 21.00 3.58
N SER A 860 -25.89 20.97 2.25
CA SER A 860 -25.39 19.88 1.41
C SER A 860 -23.88 19.76 1.45
N GLU A 861 -23.13 20.87 1.57
CA GLU A 861 -21.68 20.79 1.78
C GLU A 861 -21.37 20.19 3.16
N ILE A 862 -22.02 20.63 4.23
CA ILE A 862 -21.69 20.13 5.59
C ILE A 862 -22.15 18.67 5.81
N TRP A 863 -23.37 18.33 5.39
CA TRP A 863 -24.01 17.03 5.68
C TRP A 863 -24.00 16.06 4.50
N GLY A 864 -23.57 16.48 3.31
CA GLY A 864 -23.64 15.65 2.11
C GLY A 864 -25.09 15.30 1.75
N ASN A 865 -25.32 14.03 1.43
CA ASN A 865 -26.61 13.50 1.01
C ASN A 865 -27.33 12.67 2.10
N SER A 866 -26.79 12.64 3.33
CA SER A 866 -27.30 11.76 4.40
C SER A 866 -27.63 12.56 5.67
N TRP A 867 -28.60 12.04 6.43
CA TRP A 867 -29.11 12.69 7.63
C TRP A 867 -29.30 11.68 8.74
N PRO A 868 -29.02 12.03 10.02
CA PRO A 868 -29.26 11.12 11.13
C PRO A 868 -30.73 10.70 11.19
N SER A 869 -30.96 9.39 11.27
CA SER A 869 -32.28 8.75 11.18
C SER A 869 -33.17 8.99 12.41
N GLY A 870 -32.57 9.32 13.57
CA GLY A 870 -33.23 9.52 14.86
C GLY A 870 -33.34 10.98 15.33
N GLN A 871 -33.86 11.18 16.55
CA GLN A 871 -33.87 12.50 17.19
C GLN A 871 -32.44 12.89 17.60
N VAL A 872 -32.00 14.09 17.19
CA VAL A 872 -30.70 14.69 17.56
C VAL A 872 -30.94 15.93 18.43
N THR A 873 -30.13 16.11 19.45
CA THR A 873 -29.98 17.39 20.15
C THR A 873 -28.74 18.10 19.63
N ILE A 874 -28.92 19.31 19.09
CA ILE A 874 -27.81 20.14 18.60
C ILE A 874 -27.74 21.40 19.45
N ILE A 875 -26.54 21.71 19.96
CA ILE A 875 -26.22 22.94 20.68
C ILE A 875 -25.29 23.79 19.81
N ALA A 876 -25.76 24.98 19.43
CA ALA A 876 -25.03 25.98 18.65
C ALA A 876 -25.13 27.36 19.32
N ASP A 877 -24.88 27.40 20.63
CA ASP A 877 -24.93 28.61 21.45
C ASP A 877 -23.67 29.47 21.27
N ASN A 878 -23.78 30.81 21.31
CA ASN A 878 -22.70 31.76 21.05
C ASN A 878 -22.01 31.54 19.68
N TRP A 879 -22.80 31.16 18.68
CA TRP A 879 -22.29 31.00 17.32
C TRP A 879 -22.27 32.36 16.62
N GLU A 880 -21.10 32.73 16.08
CA GLU A 880 -20.87 33.99 15.38
C GLU A 880 -20.37 33.72 13.96
N VAL A 881 -20.94 34.42 12.97
CA VAL A 881 -20.49 34.39 11.58
C VAL A 881 -20.25 35.83 11.15
N THR A 882 -19.01 36.17 10.83
CA THR A 882 -18.67 37.51 10.32
C THR A 882 -18.38 37.47 8.83
N ALA A 883 -18.84 38.48 8.10
CA ALA A 883 -18.64 38.61 6.67
C ALA A 883 -18.16 40.04 6.36
N ASP A 884 -17.12 40.16 5.54
CA ASP A 884 -16.46 41.43 5.21
C ASP A 884 -17.36 42.33 4.31
N ASP A 885 -17.26 43.66 4.46
CA ASP A 885 -18.04 44.69 3.72
C ASP A 885 -17.88 44.64 2.17
N ILE A 886 -16.97 43.81 1.64
CA ILE A 886 -16.65 43.67 0.21
C ILE A 886 -17.46 42.53 -0.46
N LEU A 887 -18.42 41.92 0.25
CA LEU A 887 -19.27 40.87 -0.30
C LEU A 887 -20.51 41.46 -0.99
N THR A 888 -20.45 41.62 -2.31
CA THR A 888 -21.59 42.04 -3.14
C THR A 888 -22.73 41.01 -3.23
N ASP A 889 -22.53 39.79 -2.70
CA ASP A 889 -23.49 38.67 -2.76
C ASP A 889 -23.80 38.05 -1.37
N ALA A 890 -23.82 38.85 -0.30
CA ALA A 890 -24.19 38.41 1.05
C ALA A 890 -25.66 37.92 1.19
N GLU A 891 -26.41 37.73 0.10
CA GLU A 891 -27.80 37.23 0.07
C GLU A 891 -27.91 35.70 0.32
N ASN A 892 -26.79 34.97 0.45
CA ASN A 892 -26.75 33.49 0.40
C ASN A 892 -26.24 32.78 1.67
N LEU A 893 -26.31 33.37 2.87
CA LEU A 893 -26.04 32.63 4.11
C LEU A 893 -27.18 31.61 4.37
N ASN A 894 -27.14 30.47 3.69
CA ASN A 894 -28.21 29.47 3.70
C ASN A 894 -27.92 28.35 4.70
N LEU A 895 -28.05 28.70 5.99
CA LEU A 895 -27.98 27.75 7.10
C LEU A 895 -29.28 26.91 7.16
N ILE A 896 -29.49 26.05 6.15
CA ILE A 896 -30.64 25.15 6.02
C ILE A 896 -30.43 23.89 6.87
N TRP A 897 -30.71 23.98 8.15
CA TRP A 897 -30.71 22.78 8.97
C TRP A 897 -31.95 21.92 8.65
N ASN A 898 -31.81 20.90 7.80
CA ASN A 898 -32.89 19.92 7.51
C ASN A 898 -33.01 18.92 8.68
N ILE A 899 -33.51 19.39 9.83
CA ILE A 899 -33.43 18.66 11.11
C ILE A 899 -34.75 18.10 11.63
N GLY A 900 -35.76 17.78 10.82
CA GLY A 900 -36.94 16.99 11.25
C GLY A 900 -37.48 17.23 12.70
N THR A 901 -37.85 16.16 13.42
CA THR A 901 -38.40 16.20 14.80
C THR A 901 -37.33 16.38 15.90
N LYS A 902 -36.39 17.32 15.73
CA LYS A 902 -35.19 17.44 16.59
C LYS A 902 -35.25 18.65 17.54
N SER A 903 -34.52 18.59 18.65
CA SER A 903 -34.41 19.68 19.64
C SER A 903 -33.16 20.51 19.34
N PHE A 904 -33.33 21.80 19.08
CA PHE A 904 -32.26 22.71 18.68
C PHE A 904 -32.17 23.87 19.69
N SER A 905 -30.97 24.14 20.20
CA SER A 905 -30.67 25.33 21.00
C SER A 905 -29.69 26.23 20.24
N ALA A 906 -30.09 27.48 20.08
CA ALA A 906 -29.30 28.55 19.49
C ALA A 906 -29.49 29.81 20.34
N ASN A 907 -28.60 30.01 21.31
CA ASN A 907 -28.58 31.20 22.15
C ASN A 907 -27.46 32.16 21.69
N TYR A 908 -27.66 33.47 21.80
CA TYR A 908 -26.59 34.48 21.58
C TYR A 908 -25.93 34.44 20.20
N TRP A 909 -26.74 34.30 19.15
CA TRP A 909 -26.28 34.47 17.78
C TRP A 909 -25.99 35.96 17.49
N ASN A 910 -24.92 36.24 16.74
CA ASN A 910 -24.54 37.56 16.26
C ASN A 910 -24.44 37.56 14.73
N LEU A 911 -25.31 38.33 14.06
CA LEU A 911 -25.35 38.49 12.59
C LEU A 911 -24.94 39.91 12.14
N ASN A 912 -24.26 40.67 13.01
CA ASN A 912 -23.89 42.05 12.69
C ASN A 912 -22.93 42.10 11.50
N ASN A 913 -23.04 43.20 10.72
CA ASN A 913 -22.18 43.58 9.59
C ASN A 913 -22.50 42.98 8.21
N THR A 914 -23.61 42.27 8.00
CA THR A 914 -24.09 41.93 6.63
C THR A 914 -25.59 42.11 6.45
N ARG A 915 -26.00 42.58 5.25
CA ARG A 915 -27.42 42.63 4.85
C ARG A 915 -27.90 41.21 4.56
N GLN A 916 -28.72 40.62 5.42
CA GLN A 916 -29.12 39.20 5.34
C GLN A 916 -30.63 39.07 5.14
N ASP A 917 -31.05 38.38 4.07
CA ASP A 917 -32.45 38.01 3.83
C ASP A 917 -32.65 36.51 4.08
N LEU A 918 -33.18 36.15 5.26
CA LEU A 918 -33.45 34.77 5.64
C LEU A 918 -34.80 34.25 5.10
N SER A 919 -35.37 34.87 4.07
CA SER A 919 -36.61 34.42 3.44
C SER A 919 -36.44 33.12 2.64
N ALA A 920 -35.22 32.86 2.13
CA ALA A 920 -34.89 31.64 1.40
C ALA A 920 -34.72 30.41 2.32
N ALA A 921 -34.57 30.63 3.64
CA ALA A 921 -34.48 29.57 4.66
C ALA A 921 -35.86 28.92 4.89
N SER A 922 -36.48 28.41 3.83
CA SER A 922 -37.88 27.95 3.80
C SER A 922 -38.05 26.45 4.09
N ASP A 923 -36.94 25.70 4.17
CA ASP A 923 -36.88 24.26 4.43
C ASP A 923 -36.53 23.91 5.89
N TRP A 924 -36.83 24.82 6.82
CA TRP A 924 -36.75 24.53 8.26
C TRP A 924 -37.90 23.59 8.68
N LEU A 925 -37.74 22.28 8.46
CA LEU A 925 -38.67 21.24 8.96
C LEU A 925 -38.48 20.95 10.46
N ILE A 926 -38.17 21.96 11.28
CA ILE A 926 -37.97 21.80 12.72
C ILE A 926 -39.33 21.92 13.43
N SER A 927 -39.91 20.79 13.83
CA SER A 927 -41.28 20.76 14.36
C SER A 927 -41.40 21.10 15.86
N ASN A 928 -40.28 21.36 16.56
CA ASN A 928 -40.22 21.40 18.04
C ASN A 928 -39.47 22.59 18.68
N ILE A 929 -39.15 23.66 17.94
CA ILE A 929 -38.56 24.86 18.58
C ILE A 929 -39.62 25.53 19.44
N THR A 930 -39.41 25.62 20.76
CA THR A 930 -40.32 26.32 21.69
C THR A 930 -39.82 27.70 22.07
N GLU A 931 -38.52 27.96 21.99
CA GLU A 931 -37.93 29.22 22.46
C GLU A 931 -36.59 29.52 21.75
N LEU A 932 -36.41 30.75 21.28
CA LEU A 932 -35.14 31.30 20.76
C LEU A 932 -34.69 32.44 21.68
N LYS A 933 -33.50 32.36 22.30
CA LYS A 933 -33.04 33.34 23.31
C LYS A 933 -31.78 34.10 22.93
N GLY A 934 -31.66 35.31 23.46
CA GLY A 934 -30.43 36.12 23.43
C GLY A 934 -29.96 36.54 22.04
N TRP A 935 -30.82 36.60 21.03
CA TRP A 935 -30.41 37.02 19.69
C TRP A 935 -29.89 38.45 19.72
N SER A 936 -28.68 38.70 19.24
CA SER A 936 -28.08 40.03 19.21
C SER A 936 -27.58 40.34 17.79
N GLY A 937 -27.36 41.61 17.50
CA GLY A 937 -26.75 41.98 16.22
C GLY A 937 -27.57 41.69 14.96
N LEU A 938 -28.88 42.00 15.01
CA LEU A 938 -29.79 41.84 13.87
C LEU A 938 -29.83 43.07 12.95
N SER A 939 -28.92 44.04 13.10
CA SER A 939 -29.03 45.33 12.40
C SER A 939 -28.94 45.22 10.88
N GLY A 940 -28.40 44.11 10.36
CA GLY A 940 -28.34 43.80 8.94
C GLY A 940 -29.44 42.87 8.42
N VAL A 941 -30.25 42.24 9.27
CA VAL A 941 -31.28 41.28 8.82
C VAL A 941 -32.48 42.01 8.21
N THR A 942 -32.78 41.77 6.93
CA THR A 942 -33.88 42.42 6.20
C THR A 942 -35.19 41.65 6.22
N SER A 943 -35.14 40.32 6.39
CA SER A 943 -36.32 39.47 6.55
C SER A 943 -35.96 38.17 7.27
N MET A 944 -36.92 37.64 8.03
CA MET A 944 -36.88 36.34 8.72
C MET A 944 -38.07 35.46 8.34
N GLU A 945 -38.83 35.83 7.30
CA GLU A 945 -40.12 35.20 7.00
C GLU A 945 -39.98 33.71 6.71
N GLY A 946 -38.98 33.31 5.93
CA GLY A 946 -38.69 31.91 5.58
C GLY A 946 -38.34 31.08 6.82
N MET A 947 -37.36 31.54 7.60
CA MET A 947 -36.90 30.88 8.82
C MET A 947 -38.02 30.66 9.86
N LEU A 948 -38.96 31.61 9.99
CA LEU A 948 -40.09 31.51 10.92
C LEU A 948 -41.29 30.75 10.33
N LYS A 949 -41.30 30.51 9.01
CA LYS A 949 -42.37 29.81 8.30
C LYS A 949 -42.45 28.37 8.77
N GLY A 950 -43.58 27.96 9.34
CA GLY A 950 -43.81 26.58 9.79
C GLY A 950 -43.50 26.31 11.28
N GLN A 951 -43.03 27.29 12.04
CA GLN A 951 -42.67 27.15 13.46
C GLN A 951 -43.90 27.20 14.40
N SER A 952 -44.83 26.26 14.24
CA SER A 952 -46.12 26.23 14.97
C SER A 952 -46.02 26.09 16.50
N ARG A 953 -44.84 25.70 17.03
CA ARG A 953 -44.57 25.49 18.46
C ARG A 953 -43.70 26.58 19.10
N LEU A 954 -43.27 27.59 18.35
CA LEU A 954 -42.41 28.66 18.87
C LEU A 954 -43.21 29.56 19.84
N GLU A 955 -42.87 29.52 21.13
CA GLU A 955 -43.58 30.24 22.19
C GLU A 955 -42.92 31.58 22.54
N ARG A 956 -41.59 31.71 22.39
CA ARG A 956 -40.86 32.92 22.73
C ARG A 956 -39.64 33.14 21.84
N VAL A 957 -39.47 34.39 21.37
CA VAL A 957 -38.23 34.91 20.77
C VAL A 957 -37.76 36.06 21.64
N SER A 958 -36.53 36.01 22.15
CA SER A 958 -35.93 37.14 22.88
C SER A 958 -34.73 37.68 22.12
N ILE A 959 -34.81 38.96 21.76
CA ILE A 959 -33.73 39.73 21.14
C ILE A 959 -33.10 40.59 22.24
N THR A 960 -31.79 40.59 22.33
CA THR A 960 -30.97 41.43 23.21
C THR A 960 -30.27 42.51 22.40
N GLU A 961 -30.19 43.73 22.95
CA GLU A 961 -29.65 44.93 22.29
C GLU A 961 -28.26 44.74 21.68
#